data_AF-A0A6P5Z2P4-F1
#
_entry.id   AF-A0A6P5Z2P4-F1
#
_cell.length_a   1.000
_cell.length_b   1.000
_cell.length_c   1.000
_cell.angle_alpha   90.00
_cell.angle_beta   90.00
_cell.angle_gamma   90.00
#
_symmetry.space_group_name_H-M   'P 1'
#
loop_
_entity.id
_entity.type
_entity.pdbx_description
1 polymer ?
#
loop_
_entity_poly.entity_id
_entity_poly.type
_entity_poly.pdbx_seq_one_letter_code
_entity_poly.pdbx_strand_id
1 'polypeptide(L)'
;MATVDKYNVESAEILANSALHLPISQATPIYEQLLSIFPTAAKYWRQYVEAQMAVNNDDATKQIFSRCLLNCLQVPLWRCYIRFIRKVNDKKGVEGQEETRKAFDFMLSYVASGPVWMEYIAFLKSLPAASTQEESQRMTSVRKAYQKAIVTPTHHIEQLWKDYENFENSVSRQLAKGLLSEYQPKYNSARAVYRERKKYVDEIDWNMLAVPPTDSCKEEMQWMAWKRLLAFEKGNPQRIDSASSNKRIIFTYEQCLMYLYHYPDIWYDYASWHAKTGSMDAAIKVFQRALKALPDSEMLKYAYAELEESRGAIQSAKKLYESLLGDGAETTALAHIQFIRFLRRNEGVEAARKYFLDARKSPSCPYHVYVAYALMAFCLDKDPKVAHNVFEAGLKHFMHEPVYILEYADFLSCLNDDRNIRALFERALSSLPQEESIEVWKRFTQFEKTYGDLTSMLKVEQRRKEALSGTSEEAASALESSLQEVVSRYSFKDLWPCSSKDLDHLSRQEWLAKNIGKKVEKSALSNGSATIDKSPSVPTSNSTSSLKVHHPDTSQMVIYDPKQHPGAAVPPNTTAPAILAASNLSNPMVMVSGAASNPLSNSTVAMADGGSANAFHEVLKGTPPALLAFLTSLPALEGPTPNVDIVLSICLQNDLPTDQAKKSTTIPSQRTTGPAPTTSDLSGSSKSHPIPSSSSFRPRDRQLGKRKDLDRQEEDETTTVQSQPLPRDVFRIRQIQKARGGSASQTGSVSYGSALSGDLSGSTC
;
A
#
# COMPACT_ATOMS: atom_id res chain seq x y z
N MET A 1 -10.23 -17.51 22.83
CA MET A 1 -8.80 -17.89 22.99
C MET A 1 -8.00 -16.90 22.17
N ALA A 2 -6.87 -16.38 22.67
CA ALA A 2 -6.00 -15.56 21.83
C ALA A 2 -5.42 -16.44 20.71
N THR A 3 -5.56 -16.04 19.46
CA THR A 3 -4.92 -16.72 18.33
C THR A 3 -3.41 -16.51 18.45
N VAL A 4 -2.67 -17.60 18.67
CA VAL A 4 -1.20 -17.55 18.65
C VAL A 4 -0.77 -17.03 17.28
N ASP A 5 -0.01 -15.93 17.27
CA ASP A 5 0.48 -15.36 16.02
C ASP A 5 1.44 -16.35 15.35
N LYS A 6 0.97 -16.93 14.24
CA LYS A 6 1.74 -17.87 13.43
C LYS A 6 2.95 -17.23 12.73
N TYR A 7 2.98 -15.90 12.62
CA TYR A 7 4.06 -15.14 11.99
C TYR A 7 5.08 -14.56 12.99
N ASN A 8 4.97 -14.90 14.29
CA ASN A 8 5.85 -14.40 15.33
C ASN A 8 7.33 -14.75 15.04
N VAL A 9 8.10 -13.74 14.63
CA VAL A 9 9.48 -13.87 14.13
C VAL A 9 10.43 -14.43 15.20
N GLU A 10 10.30 -13.99 16.45
CA GLU A 10 11.14 -14.44 17.56
C GLU A 10 10.98 -15.94 17.81
N SER A 11 9.74 -16.44 17.85
CA SER A 11 9.46 -17.88 17.99
C SER A 11 10.03 -18.69 16.82
N ALA A 12 9.97 -18.16 15.60
CA ALA A 12 10.50 -18.81 14.41
C ALA A 12 12.04 -18.89 14.43
N GLU A 13 12.72 -17.86 14.95
CA GLU A 13 14.18 -17.86 15.11
C GLU A 13 14.65 -18.75 16.26
N ILE A 14 13.92 -18.80 17.38
CA ILE A 14 14.21 -19.75 18.47
C ILE A 14 14.08 -21.20 17.97
N LEU A 15 13.00 -21.52 17.25
CA LEU A 15 12.81 -22.84 16.63
C LEU A 15 13.92 -23.17 15.63
N ALA A 16 14.26 -22.26 14.71
CA ALA A 16 15.33 -22.46 13.74
C ALA A 16 16.70 -22.67 14.40
N ASN A 17 17.02 -21.90 15.44
CA ASN A 17 18.27 -22.02 16.17
C ASN A 17 18.35 -23.36 16.94
N SER A 18 17.25 -23.83 17.54
CA SER A 18 17.21 -25.18 18.13
C SER A 18 17.44 -26.28 17.08
N ALA A 19 16.86 -26.15 15.88
CA ALA A 19 16.98 -27.12 14.79
C ALA A 19 18.40 -27.24 14.21
N LEU A 20 19.30 -26.30 14.48
CA LEU A 20 20.74 -26.40 14.15
C LEU A 20 21.50 -27.41 15.02
N HIS A 21 21.00 -27.69 16.22
CA HIS A 21 21.67 -28.52 17.23
C HIS A 21 21.06 -29.92 17.37
N LEU A 22 19.99 -30.22 16.62
CA LEU A 22 19.27 -31.49 16.67
C LEU A 22 19.69 -32.44 15.53
N PRO A 23 19.61 -33.78 15.73
CA PRO A 23 19.76 -34.75 14.65
C PRO A 23 18.77 -34.50 13.51
N ILE A 24 19.15 -34.80 12.26
CA ILE A 24 18.35 -34.46 11.07
C ILE A 24 16.92 -35.03 11.11
N SER A 25 16.70 -36.17 11.77
CA SER A 25 15.38 -36.77 11.97
C SER A 25 14.43 -35.93 12.84
N GLN A 26 14.98 -35.16 13.79
CA GLN A 26 14.25 -34.25 14.66
C GLN A 26 14.21 -32.82 14.10
N ALA A 27 15.28 -32.39 13.41
CA ALA A 27 15.33 -31.07 12.79
C ALA A 27 14.44 -30.94 11.54
N THR A 28 14.29 -32.01 10.75
CA THR A 28 13.45 -32.02 9.52
C THR A 28 12.02 -31.52 9.75
N PRO A 29 11.20 -32.06 10.68
CA PRO A 29 9.84 -31.56 10.89
C PRO A 29 9.79 -30.09 11.34
N ILE A 30 10.79 -29.60 12.07
CA ILE A 30 10.88 -28.18 12.47
C ILE A 30 11.14 -27.30 11.25
N TYR A 31 12.06 -27.68 10.36
CA TYR A 31 12.27 -26.96 9.10
C TYR A 31 11.05 -26.98 8.19
N GLU A 32 10.36 -28.13 8.04
CA GLU A 32 9.14 -28.21 7.23
C GLU A 32 8.00 -27.35 7.83
N GLN A 33 7.86 -27.28 9.15
CA GLN A 33 6.93 -26.36 9.82
C GLN A 33 7.28 -24.90 9.54
N LEU A 34 8.54 -24.48 9.79
CA LEU A 34 9.00 -23.11 9.54
C LEU A 34 8.81 -22.70 8.07
N LEU A 35 9.09 -23.59 7.13
CA LEU A 35 9.01 -23.34 5.68
C LEU A 35 7.58 -23.44 5.13
N SER A 36 6.63 -24.00 5.89
CA SER A 36 5.20 -23.92 5.59
C SER A 36 4.62 -22.52 5.89
N ILE A 37 5.19 -21.83 6.89
CA ILE A 37 4.80 -20.47 7.30
C ILE A 37 5.58 -19.43 6.50
N PHE A 38 6.89 -19.61 6.36
CA PHE A 38 7.84 -18.69 5.72
C PHE A 38 8.47 -19.30 4.45
N PRO A 39 7.69 -19.55 3.37
CA PRO A 39 8.16 -20.28 2.18
C PRO A 39 9.28 -19.56 1.40
N THR A 40 9.45 -18.25 1.60
CA THR A 40 10.51 -17.43 0.98
C THR A 40 11.77 -17.28 1.84
N ALA A 41 11.79 -17.82 3.07
CA ALA A 41 12.90 -17.64 4.02
C ALA A 41 14.15 -18.42 3.61
N ALA A 42 14.96 -17.81 2.74
CA ALA A 42 16.22 -18.39 2.27
C ALA A 42 17.20 -18.74 3.40
N LYS A 43 17.12 -18.08 4.57
CA LYS A 43 17.91 -18.44 5.77
C LYS A 43 17.57 -19.86 6.26
N TYR A 44 16.29 -20.19 6.40
CA TYR A 44 15.83 -21.53 6.84
C TYR A 44 16.04 -22.59 5.75
N TRP A 45 15.78 -22.28 4.47
CA TRP A 45 16.10 -23.19 3.37
C TRP A 45 17.59 -23.56 3.32
N ARG A 46 18.49 -22.59 3.56
CA ARG A 46 19.93 -22.84 3.58
C ARG A 46 20.31 -23.77 4.74
N GLN A 47 19.83 -23.49 5.96
CA GLN A 47 20.10 -24.33 7.13
C GLN A 47 19.63 -25.78 6.93
N TYR A 48 18.41 -25.99 6.41
CA TYR A 48 17.86 -27.32 6.15
C TYR A 48 18.67 -28.10 5.10
N VAL A 49 19.09 -27.43 4.01
CA VAL A 49 19.99 -28.00 3.00
C VAL A 49 21.35 -28.36 3.61
N GLU A 50 21.97 -27.45 4.36
CA GLU A 50 23.29 -27.67 4.95
C GLU A 50 23.28 -28.85 5.93
N ALA A 51 22.19 -29.04 6.68
CA ALA A 51 21.99 -30.20 7.56
C ALA A 51 21.85 -31.54 6.78
N GLN A 52 21.08 -31.58 5.68
CA GLN A 52 21.00 -32.79 4.83
C GLN A 52 22.33 -33.09 4.11
N MET A 53 23.05 -32.05 3.67
CA MET A 53 24.37 -32.18 3.05
C MET A 53 25.44 -32.73 4.00
N ALA A 54 25.36 -32.40 5.30
CA ALA A 54 26.24 -32.93 6.34
C ALA A 54 26.02 -34.43 6.59
N VAL A 55 24.77 -34.90 6.49
CA VAL A 55 24.40 -36.33 6.58
C VAL A 55 24.64 -37.08 5.25
N ASN A 56 25.05 -36.39 4.19
CA ASN A 56 25.28 -36.93 2.85
C ASN A 56 24.01 -37.47 2.16
N ASN A 57 22.83 -36.93 2.52
CA ASN A 57 21.57 -37.30 1.89
C ASN A 57 21.37 -36.50 0.59
N ASP A 58 22.08 -36.91 -0.47
CA ASP A 58 22.10 -36.20 -1.74
C ASP A 58 20.72 -36.15 -2.42
N ASP A 59 19.86 -37.17 -2.23
CA ASP A 59 18.54 -37.20 -2.87
C ASP A 59 17.49 -36.35 -2.14
N ALA A 60 17.52 -36.26 -0.81
CA ALA A 60 16.75 -35.24 -0.10
C ALA A 60 17.26 -33.83 -0.45
N THR A 61 18.59 -33.64 -0.54
CA THR A 61 19.19 -32.36 -0.93
C THR A 61 18.70 -31.88 -2.30
N LYS A 62 18.66 -32.76 -3.31
CA LYS A 62 18.08 -32.46 -4.64
C LYS A 62 16.61 -32.04 -4.55
N GLN A 63 15.80 -32.75 -3.76
CA GLN A 63 14.37 -32.45 -3.58
C GLN A 63 14.12 -31.12 -2.86
N ILE A 64 14.98 -30.73 -1.92
CA ILE A 64 14.88 -29.44 -1.24
C ILE A 64 15.23 -28.31 -2.21
N PHE A 65 16.32 -28.43 -2.97
CA PHE A 65 16.67 -27.43 -3.99
C PHE A 65 15.58 -27.25 -5.06
N SER A 66 14.91 -28.33 -5.50
CA SER A 66 13.82 -28.21 -6.48
C SER A 66 12.57 -27.50 -5.95
N ARG A 67 12.41 -27.37 -4.62
CA ARG A 67 11.33 -26.61 -3.98
C ARG A 67 11.67 -25.12 -3.82
N CYS A 68 12.92 -24.80 -3.47
CA CYS A 68 13.29 -23.47 -3.00
C CYS A 68 14.05 -22.60 -4.01
N LEU A 69 14.89 -23.18 -4.87
CA LEU A 69 15.97 -22.44 -5.54
C LEU A 69 15.47 -21.28 -6.43
N LEU A 70 14.38 -21.50 -7.18
CA LEU A 70 13.75 -20.49 -8.05
C LEU A 70 12.83 -19.50 -7.31
N ASN A 71 12.42 -19.81 -6.08
CA ASN A 71 11.59 -18.95 -5.23
C ASN A 71 12.44 -18.10 -4.26
N CYS A 72 13.71 -18.47 -4.06
CA CYS A 72 14.62 -17.89 -3.07
C CYS A 72 15.95 -17.46 -3.73
N LEU A 73 15.94 -16.32 -4.42
CA LEU A 73 17.07 -15.82 -5.22
C LEU A 73 18.26 -15.23 -4.41
N GLN A 74 18.45 -15.66 -3.16
CA GLN A 74 19.51 -15.17 -2.27
C GLN A 74 20.88 -15.84 -2.56
N VAL A 75 21.94 -15.02 -2.66
CA VAL A 75 23.33 -15.46 -2.96
C VAL A 75 23.81 -16.62 -2.08
N PRO A 76 23.61 -16.65 -0.74
CA PRO A 76 24.13 -17.73 0.11
C PRO A 76 23.50 -19.10 -0.17
N LEU A 77 22.20 -19.15 -0.51
CA LEU A 77 21.49 -20.39 -0.85
C LEU A 77 22.00 -20.95 -2.19
N TRP A 78 22.17 -20.09 -3.19
CA TRP A 78 22.69 -20.49 -4.50
C TRP A 78 24.19 -20.88 -4.44
N ARG A 79 25.02 -20.26 -3.59
CA ARG A 79 26.38 -20.75 -3.28
C ARG A 79 26.37 -22.10 -2.56
N CYS A 80 25.32 -22.43 -1.80
CA CYS A 80 25.12 -23.77 -1.26
C CYS A 80 24.81 -24.79 -2.36
N TYR A 81 23.97 -24.43 -3.34
CA TYR A 81 23.70 -25.25 -4.52
C TYR A 81 24.99 -25.55 -5.32
N ILE A 82 25.84 -24.55 -5.58
CA ILE A 82 27.14 -24.79 -6.25
C ILE A 82 28.07 -25.69 -5.43
N ARG A 83 28.16 -25.52 -4.10
CA ARG A 83 28.93 -26.44 -3.22
C ARG A 83 28.42 -27.88 -3.34
N PHE A 84 27.10 -28.07 -3.39
CA PHE A 84 26.48 -29.38 -3.57
C PHE A 84 26.79 -30.01 -4.93
N ILE A 85 26.55 -29.28 -6.03
CA ILE A 85 26.82 -29.78 -7.38
C ILE A 85 28.30 -30.16 -7.54
N ARG A 86 29.22 -29.33 -7.04
CA ARG A 86 30.66 -29.66 -7.02
C ARG A 86 30.93 -30.96 -6.27
N LYS A 87 30.44 -31.11 -5.04
CA LYS A 87 30.61 -32.33 -4.21
C LYS A 87 30.12 -33.60 -4.92
N VAL A 88 28.97 -33.54 -5.58
CA VAL A 88 28.36 -34.70 -6.29
C VAL A 88 29.12 -35.05 -7.57
N ASN A 89 29.64 -34.05 -8.29
CA ASN A 89 30.26 -34.23 -9.60
C ASN A 89 31.80 -34.39 -9.56
N ASP A 90 32.45 -34.13 -8.42
CA ASP A 90 33.92 -34.18 -8.24
C ASP A 90 34.54 -35.49 -8.78
N LYS A 91 33.85 -36.62 -8.55
CA LYS A 91 34.29 -37.97 -8.95
C LYS A 91 33.98 -38.34 -10.41
N LYS A 92 33.27 -37.49 -11.17
CA LYS A 92 32.89 -37.74 -12.58
C LYS A 92 33.91 -37.22 -13.62
N GLY A 93 35.02 -36.61 -13.19
CA GLY A 93 36.01 -36.06 -14.11
C GLY A 93 35.44 -34.99 -15.05
N VAL A 94 35.70 -35.10 -16.35
CA VAL A 94 35.35 -34.08 -17.36
C VAL A 94 33.82 -33.86 -17.47
N GLU A 95 33.03 -34.92 -17.39
CA GLU A 95 31.55 -34.83 -17.39
C GLU A 95 31.05 -34.04 -16.17
N GLY A 96 31.63 -34.30 -15.00
CA GLY A 96 31.34 -33.56 -13.78
C GLY A 96 31.76 -32.10 -13.82
N GLN A 97 32.85 -31.78 -14.51
CA GLN A 97 33.29 -30.41 -14.76
C GLN A 97 32.33 -29.67 -15.71
N GLU A 98 31.79 -30.35 -16.72
CA GLU A 98 30.80 -29.77 -17.63
C GLU A 98 29.49 -29.46 -16.91
N GLU A 99 28.95 -30.39 -16.12
CA GLU A 99 27.76 -30.15 -15.29
C GLU A 99 27.97 -29.05 -14.24
N THR A 100 29.18 -28.97 -13.66
CA THR A 100 29.54 -27.88 -12.75
C THR A 100 29.56 -26.52 -13.49
N ARG A 101 30.04 -26.47 -14.74
CA ARG A 101 30.00 -25.25 -15.57
C ARG A 101 28.56 -24.84 -15.88
N LYS A 102 27.73 -25.78 -16.31
CA LYS A 102 26.29 -25.55 -16.55
C LYS A 102 25.59 -25.01 -15.30
N ALA A 103 25.90 -25.54 -14.11
CA ALA A 103 25.34 -25.06 -12.85
C ALA A 103 25.78 -23.63 -12.50
N PHE A 104 27.03 -23.24 -12.77
CA PHE A 104 27.48 -21.86 -12.65
C PHE A 104 26.80 -20.91 -13.65
N ASP A 105 26.74 -21.27 -14.93
CA ASP A 105 26.05 -20.45 -15.94
C ASP A 105 24.54 -20.32 -15.64
N PHE A 106 23.90 -21.38 -15.12
CA PHE A 106 22.53 -21.36 -14.61
C PHE A 106 22.39 -20.41 -13.43
N MET A 107 23.24 -20.51 -12.40
CA MET A 107 23.23 -19.60 -11.25
C MET A 107 23.41 -18.14 -11.67
N LEU A 108 24.35 -17.86 -12.58
CA LEU A 108 24.64 -16.52 -13.07
C LEU A 108 23.53 -15.94 -13.97
N SER A 109 22.62 -16.76 -14.47
CA SER A 109 21.42 -16.30 -15.19
C SER A 109 20.33 -15.72 -14.28
N TYR A 110 20.37 -16.04 -12.97
CA TYR A 110 19.48 -15.46 -11.94
C TYR A 110 20.23 -14.53 -11.00
N VAL A 111 21.30 -15.00 -10.35
CA VAL A 111 21.96 -14.36 -9.20
C VAL A 111 23.40 -13.95 -9.56
N ALA A 112 23.53 -12.91 -10.40
CA ALA A 112 24.83 -12.35 -10.79
C ALA A 112 25.43 -11.52 -9.64
N SER A 113 26.57 -11.96 -9.10
CA SER A 113 27.15 -11.42 -7.86
C SER A 113 28.68 -11.57 -7.85
N GLY A 114 29.41 -10.63 -7.25
CA GLY A 114 30.88 -10.53 -7.34
C GLY A 114 31.63 -11.80 -6.93
N PRO A 115 31.41 -12.34 -5.71
CA PRO A 115 32.01 -13.61 -5.28
C PRO A 115 31.63 -14.80 -6.15
N VAL A 116 30.45 -14.78 -6.78
CA VAL A 116 30.00 -15.83 -7.70
C VAL A 116 30.76 -15.77 -9.02
N TRP A 117 30.99 -14.57 -9.55
CA TRP A 117 31.90 -14.36 -10.68
C TRP A 117 33.33 -14.77 -10.34
N MET A 118 33.84 -14.40 -9.15
CA MET A 118 35.19 -14.79 -8.71
C MET A 118 35.33 -16.31 -8.54
N GLU A 119 34.37 -16.98 -7.93
CA GLU A 119 34.32 -18.45 -7.82
C GLU A 119 34.23 -19.13 -9.19
N TYR A 120 33.42 -18.61 -10.11
CA TYR A 120 33.30 -19.16 -11.46
C TYR A 120 34.58 -18.97 -12.27
N ILE A 121 35.20 -17.79 -12.21
CA ILE A 121 36.47 -17.50 -12.87
C ILE A 121 37.61 -18.36 -12.29
N ALA A 122 37.65 -18.56 -10.98
CA ALA A 122 38.60 -19.47 -10.33
C ALA A 122 38.38 -20.92 -10.77
N PHE A 123 37.12 -21.38 -10.84
CA PHE A 123 36.76 -22.69 -11.38
C PHE A 123 37.23 -22.87 -12.83
N LEU A 124 36.91 -21.92 -13.73
CA LEU A 124 37.33 -21.97 -15.13
C LEU A 124 38.86 -21.97 -15.30
N LYS A 125 39.60 -21.24 -14.45
CA LYS A 125 41.08 -21.30 -14.41
C LYS A 125 41.62 -22.63 -13.88
N SER A 126 40.90 -23.31 -12.98
CA SER A 126 41.29 -24.61 -12.39
C SER A 126 41.02 -25.82 -13.29
N LEU A 127 40.24 -25.67 -14.37
CA LEU A 127 40.00 -26.76 -15.31
C LEU A 127 41.32 -27.21 -15.96
N PRO A 128 41.60 -28.52 -16.06
CA PRO A 128 42.80 -29.01 -16.73
C PRO A 128 42.77 -28.65 -18.22
N ALA A 129 43.96 -28.44 -18.79
CA ALA A 129 44.20 -28.32 -20.21
C ALA A 129 45.46 -29.14 -20.53
N ALA A 130 45.32 -30.20 -21.31
CA ALA A 130 46.42 -31.08 -21.71
C ALA A 130 47.06 -30.63 -23.04
N SER A 131 46.31 -29.90 -23.88
CA SER A 131 46.78 -29.37 -25.15
C SER A 131 46.78 -27.83 -25.20
N THR A 132 47.65 -27.25 -26.03
CA THR A 132 47.69 -25.80 -26.31
C THR A 132 46.36 -25.27 -26.88
N GLN A 133 45.56 -26.13 -27.51
CA GLN A 133 44.23 -25.79 -28.02
C GLN A 133 43.20 -25.70 -26.87
N GLU A 134 43.22 -26.65 -25.93
CA GLU A 134 42.41 -26.57 -24.70
C GLU A 134 42.79 -25.35 -23.86
N GLU A 135 44.08 -25.02 -23.76
CA GLU A 135 44.57 -23.82 -23.07
C GLU A 135 43.96 -22.55 -23.68
N SER A 136 44.03 -22.41 -25.01
CA SER A 136 43.42 -21.29 -25.74
C SER A 136 41.90 -21.20 -25.52
N GLN A 137 41.20 -22.34 -25.49
CA GLN A 137 39.76 -22.41 -25.23
C GLN A 137 39.41 -22.08 -23.77
N ARG A 138 40.24 -22.52 -22.80
CA ARG A 138 40.12 -22.18 -21.37
C ARG A 138 40.31 -20.68 -21.16
N MET A 139 41.37 -20.10 -21.72
CA MET A 139 41.65 -18.66 -21.70
C MET A 139 40.51 -17.85 -22.36
N THR A 140 39.96 -18.33 -23.48
CA THR A 140 38.79 -17.72 -24.13
C THR A 140 37.53 -17.78 -23.27
N SER A 141 37.34 -18.85 -22.50
CA SER A 141 36.21 -19.02 -21.57
C SER A 141 36.34 -18.10 -20.35
N VAL A 142 37.55 -18.02 -19.76
CA VAL A 142 37.88 -17.09 -18.68
C VAL A 142 37.70 -15.63 -19.12
N ARG A 143 38.15 -15.27 -20.33
CA ARG A 143 37.91 -13.95 -20.94
C ARG A 143 36.43 -13.60 -21.02
N LYS A 144 35.60 -14.51 -21.56
CA LYS A 144 34.13 -14.34 -21.65
C LYS A 144 33.47 -14.18 -20.27
N ALA A 145 33.97 -14.86 -19.24
CA ALA A 145 33.48 -14.69 -17.86
C ALA A 145 33.83 -13.31 -17.29
N TYR A 146 35.08 -12.87 -17.40
CA TYR A 146 35.48 -11.51 -16.98
C TYR A 146 34.68 -10.42 -17.71
N GLN A 147 34.56 -10.51 -19.04
CA GLN A 147 33.86 -9.53 -19.86
C GLN A 147 32.37 -9.38 -19.50
N LYS A 148 31.71 -10.45 -19.01
CA LYS A 148 30.36 -10.37 -18.43
C LYS A 148 30.37 -9.78 -17.00
N ALA A 149 31.34 -10.17 -16.17
CA ALA A 149 31.45 -9.71 -14.80
C ALA A 149 31.66 -8.18 -14.68
N ILE A 150 32.62 -7.64 -15.44
CA ILE A 150 33.02 -6.21 -15.37
C ILE A 150 31.97 -5.22 -15.92
N VAL A 151 30.96 -5.70 -16.66
CA VAL A 151 29.83 -4.87 -17.14
C VAL A 151 28.56 -5.04 -16.30
N THR A 152 28.58 -5.92 -15.29
CA THR A 152 27.45 -6.16 -14.38
C THR A 152 27.64 -5.37 -13.08
N PRO A 153 26.70 -4.47 -12.68
CA PRO A 153 26.78 -3.70 -11.43
C PRO A 153 26.74 -4.57 -10.15
N THR A 154 27.88 -5.13 -9.76
CA THR A 154 28.04 -5.99 -8.58
C THR A 154 29.05 -5.42 -7.60
N HIS A 155 28.98 -5.86 -6.34
CA HIS A 155 30.09 -5.69 -5.41
C HIS A 155 31.35 -6.42 -5.92
N HIS A 156 32.54 -5.97 -5.53
CA HIS A 156 33.84 -6.40 -6.09
C HIS A 156 34.09 -6.05 -7.57
N ILE A 157 33.25 -5.24 -8.24
CA ILE A 157 33.47 -4.84 -9.64
C ILE A 157 34.85 -4.20 -9.91
N GLU A 158 35.39 -3.44 -8.95
CA GLU A 158 36.72 -2.81 -9.06
C GLU A 158 37.87 -3.83 -8.97
N GLN A 159 37.69 -4.89 -8.16
CA GLN A 159 38.63 -6.02 -8.08
C GLN A 159 38.54 -6.89 -9.34
N LEU A 160 37.32 -7.18 -9.81
CA LEU A 160 37.09 -7.91 -11.07
C LEU A 160 37.70 -7.19 -12.29
N TRP A 161 37.69 -5.85 -12.31
CA TRP A 161 38.39 -5.06 -13.33
C TRP A 161 39.92 -5.20 -13.22
N LYS A 162 40.48 -5.01 -12.04
CA LYS A 162 41.93 -5.17 -11.79
C LYS A 162 42.42 -6.57 -12.16
N ASP A 163 41.65 -7.61 -11.85
CA ASP A 163 41.97 -8.99 -12.21
C ASP A 163 41.80 -9.27 -13.71
N TYR A 164 40.93 -8.53 -14.40
CA TYR A 164 40.82 -8.57 -15.87
C TYR A 164 42.00 -7.88 -16.55
N GLU A 165 42.44 -6.71 -16.05
CA GLU A 165 43.66 -6.02 -16.50
C GLU A 165 44.89 -6.91 -16.37
N ASN A 166 45.08 -7.55 -15.21
CA ASN A 166 46.16 -8.50 -14.97
C ASN A 166 46.07 -9.71 -15.92
N PHE A 167 44.87 -10.27 -16.09
CA PHE A 167 44.63 -11.41 -16.97
C PHE A 167 45.00 -11.10 -18.43
N GLU A 168 44.45 -10.05 -19.05
CA GLU A 168 44.74 -9.76 -20.46
C GLU A 168 46.22 -9.39 -20.68
N ASN A 169 46.85 -8.66 -19.76
CA ASN A 169 48.28 -8.36 -19.84
C ASN A 169 49.18 -9.60 -19.68
N SER A 170 48.71 -10.65 -18.99
CA SER A 170 49.40 -11.95 -18.91
C SER A 170 49.25 -12.81 -20.17
N VAL A 171 48.13 -12.67 -20.90
CA VAL A 171 47.86 -13.44 -22.13
C VAL A 171 48.48 -12.76 -23.36
N SER A 172 48.29 -11.46 -23.54
CA SER A 172 49.00 -10.67 -24.57
C SER A 172 48.85 -9.17 -24.32
N ARG A 173 49.96 -8.50 -23.95
CA ARG A 173 50.00 -7.03 -23.75
C ARG A 173 49.57 -6.23 -24.98
N GLN A 174 49.78 -6.76 -26.19
CA GLN A 174 49.38 -6.11 -27.44
C GLN A 174 47.86 -6.11 -27.61
N LEU A 175 47.20 -7.26 -27.38
CA LEU A 175 45.74 -7.38 -27.45
C LEU A 175 45.05 -6.69 -26.25
N ALA A 176 45.67 -6.76 -25.06
CA ALA A 176 45.17 -6.13 -23.84
C ALA A 176 44.89 -4.63 -24.02
N LYS A 177 45.78 -3.89 -24.69
CA LYS A 177 45.59 -2.45 -24.93
C LYS A 177 44.29 -2.13 -25.69
N GLY A 178 43.89 -2.98 -26.64
CA GLY A 178 42.63 -2.84 -27.37
C GLY A 178 41.41 -3.25 -26.53
N LEU A 179 41.45 -4.46 -25.95
CA LEU A 179 40.33 -4.99 -25.17
C LEU A 179 40.01 -4.13 -23.93
N LEU A 180 41.04 -3.64 -23.24
CA LEU A 180 40.86 -2.77 -22.08
C LEU A 180 40.29 -1.40 -22.48
N SER A 181 40.72 -0.79 -23.60
CA SER A 181 40.15 0.49 -24.05
C SER A 181 38.68 0.35 -24.47
N GLU A 182 38.28 -0.79 -25.04
CA GLU A 182 36.90 -1.09 -25.41
C GLU A 182 35.97 -1.31 -24.19
N TYR A 183 36.47 -1.98 -23.14
CA TYR A 183 35.68 -2.31 -21.95
C TYR A 183 35.74 -1.27 -20.83
N GLN A 184 36.77 -0.41 -20.79
CA GLN A 184 36.92 0.68 -19.81
C GLN A 184 35.65 1.56 -19.65
N PRO A 185 35.00 2.06 -20.73
CA PRO A 185 33.76 2.85 -20.59
C PRO A 185 32.58 2.01 -20.06
N LYS A 186 32.48 0.74 -20.48
CA LYS A 186 31.41 -0.19 -20.05
C LYS A 186 31.51 -0.49 -18.55
N TYR A 187 32.73 -0.75 -18.07
CA TYR A 187 33.05 -0.89 -16.65
C TYR A 187 32.81 0.41 -15.87
N ASN A 188 33.24 1.56 -16.39
CA ASN A 188 33.00 2.85 -15.73
C ASN A 188 31.49 3.11 -15.51
N SER A 189 30.65 2.82 -16.51
CA SER A 189 29.19 2.87 -16.39
C SER A 189 28.67 1.88 -15.34
N ALA A 190 29.05 0.60 -15.43
CA ALA A 190 28.61 -0.43 -14.48
C ALA A 190 29.01 -0.12 -13.02
N ARG A 191 30.21 0.46 -12.82
CA ARG A 191 30.73 0.89 -11.52
C ARG A 191 29.97 2.10 -10.97
N ALA A 192 29.63 3.08 -11.80
CA ALA A 192 28.82 4.22 -11.37
C ALA A 192 27.43 3.75 -10.91
N VAL A 193 26.78 2.91 -11.71
CA VAL A 193 25.46 2.33 -11.37
C VAL A 193 25.53 1.46 -10.11
N TYR A 194 26.61 0.70 -9.90
CA TYR A 194 26.79 -0.05 -8.64
C TYR A 194 26.90 0.88 -7.42
N ARG A 195 27.70 1.96 -7.50
CA ARG A 195 27.86 2.94 -6.41
C ARG A 195 26.55 3.67 -6.08
N GLU A 196 25.67 3.86 -7.05
CA GLU A 196 24.35 4.44 -6.85
C GLU A 196 23.35 3.42 -6.30
N ARG A 197 23.23 2.25 -6.93
CA ARG A 197 22.40 1.11 -6.49
C ARG A 197 22.68 0.74 -5.03
N LYS A 198 23.95 0.78 -4.62
CA LYS A 198 24.39 0.48 -3.25
C LYS A 198 23.63 1.31 -2.21
N LYS A 199 23.33 2.59 -2.46
CA LYS A 199 22.61 3.46 -1.52
C LYS A 199 21.26 2.87 -1.11
N TYR A 200 20.52 2.33 -2.07
CA TYR A 200 19.21 1.70 -1.84
C TYR A 200 19.31 0.27 -1.29
N VAL A 201 20.38 -0.45 -1.64
CA VAL A 201 20.62 -1.84 -1.19
C VAL A 201 21.09 -1.90 0.27
N ASP A 202 21.82 -0.88 0.73
CA ASP A 202 22.28 -0.73 2.13
C ASP A 202 21.14 -0.32 3.08
N GLU A 203 20.00 0.18 2.58
CA GLU A 203 18.78 0.49 3.36
C GLU A 203 17.93 -0.76 3.66
N ILE A 204 18.17 -1.88 2.99
CA ILE A 204 17.34 -3.10 3.04
C ILE A 204 17.88 -4.08 4.09
N ASP A 205 17.01 -4.59 4.96
CA ASP A 205 17.34 -5.71 5.84
C ASP A 205 17.15 -7.06 5.13
N TRP A 206 18.28 -7.65 4.75
CA TRP A 206 18.34 -8.94 4.06
C TRP A 206 18.05 -10.15 4.97
N ASN A 207 17.79 -9.94 6.27
CA ASN A 207 17.48 -10.99 7.26
C ASN A 207 15.99 -11.04 7.65
N MET A 208 15.21 -10.01 7.30
CA MET A 208 13.78 -9.91 7.57
C MET A 208 13.02 -11.16 7.06
N LEU A 209 11.99 -11.57 7.80
CA LEU A 209 11.04 -12.59 7.36
C LEU A 209 9.85 -11.95 6.65
N ALA A 210 9.26 -12.67 5.70
CA ALA A 210 7.98 -12.29 5.15
C ALA A 210 6.86 -12.51 6.16
N VAL A 211 6.24 -11.41 6.58
CA VAL A 211 5.07 -11.35 7.45
C VAL A 211 3.97 -10.52 6.76
N PRO A 212 2.68 -10.71 7.10
CA PRO A 212 1.64 -9.75 6.76
C PRO A 212 1.95 -8.37 7.36
N PRO A 213 1.45 -7.26 6.79
CA PRO A 213 1.64 -5.93 7.36
C PRO A 213 1.14 -5.87 8.81
N THR A 214 1.97 -5.36 9.72
CA THR A 214 1.63 -5.15 11.14
C THR A 214 1.52 -3.68 11.54
N ASP A 215 1.51 -2.78 10.56
CA ASP A 215 1.62 -1.31 10.72
C ASP A 215 2.85 -0.86 11.54
N SER A 216 3.86 -1.73 11.61
CA SER A 216 5.15 -1.45 12.23
C SER A 216 5.99 -0.49 11.38
N CYS A 217 6.43 0.61 11.99
CA CYS A 217 7.32 1.60 11.38
C CYS A 217 8.59 0.98 10.73
N LYS A 218 9.10 -0.14 11.28
CA LYS A 218 10.21 -0.88 10.65
C LYS A 218 9.82 -1.52 9.32
N GLU A 219 8.62 -2.08 9.23
CA GLU A 219 8.10 -2.67 8.00
C GLU A 219 7.81 -1.60 6.94
N GLU A 220 7.23 -0.47 7.33
CA GLU A 220 6.99 0.67 6.43
C GLU A 220 8.31 1.24 5.88
N MET A 221 9.34 1.40 6.71
CA MET A 221 10.68 1.79 6.25
C MET A 221 11.26 0.81 5.23
N GLN A 222 11.08 -0.51 5.43
CA GLN A 222 11.54 -1.54 4.50
C GLN A 222 10.71 -1.55 3.21
N TRP A 223 9.39 -1.40 3.28
CA TRP A 223 8.52 -1.21 2.11
C TRP A 223 8.99 0.00 1.29
N MET A 224 9.22 1.15 1.93
CA MET A 224 9.75 2.34 1.27
C MET A 224 11.12 2.12 0.62
N ALA A 225 12.05 1.40 1.27
CA ALA A 225 13.35 1.07 0.70
C ALA A 225 13.24 0.18 -0.55
N TRP A 226 12.39 -0.85 -0.51
CA TRP A 226 12.11 -1.70 -1.67
C TRP A 226 11.44 -0.94 -2.81
N LYS A 227 10.49 -0.04 -2.53
CA LYS A 227 9.83 0.80 -3.54
C LYS A 227 10.83 1.79 -4.18
N ARG A 228 11.77 2.36 -3.40
CA ARG A 228 12.90 3.16 -3.92
C ARG A 228 13.80 2.36 -4.87
N LEU A 229 14.21 1.15 -4.48
CA LEU A 229 15.05 0.28 -5.32
C LEU A 229 14.32 -0.16 -6.61
N LEU A 230 13.03 -0.49 -6.53
CA LEU A 230 12.21 -0.81 -7.72
C LEU A 230 12.08 0.38 -8.67
N ALA A 231 11.88 1.59 -8.16
CA ALA A 231 11.86 2.82 -8.97
C ALA A 231 13.21 3.09 -9.65
N PHE A 232 14.32 2.90 -8.93
CA PHE A 232 15.67 3.03 -9.48
C PHE A 232 15.91 2.06 -10.64
N GLU A 233 15.56 0.78 -10.50
CA GLU A 233 15.73 -0.21 -11.59
C GLU A 233 14.81 0.04 -12.79
N LYS A 234 13.55 0.45 -12.54
CA LYS A 234 12.60 0.90 -13.58
C LYS A 234 13.15 2.09 -14.39
N GLY A 235 14.00 2.94 -13.80
CA GLY A 235 14.67 4.06 -14.46
C GLY A 235 15.78 3.68 -15.45
N ASN A 236 16.16 2.39 -15.55
CA ASN A 236 17.26 1.89 -16.40
C ASN A 236 18.55 2.74 -16.34
N PRO A 237 19.17 2.91 -15.15
CA PRO A 237 20.28 3.84 -14.94
C PRO A 237 21.55 3.48 -15.74
N GLN A 238 21.74 2.21 -16.10
CA GLN A 238 22.85 1.79 -16.97
C GLN A 238 22.56 2.00 -18.47
N ARG A 239 21.33 2.39 -18.85
CA ARG A 239 20.88 2.59 -20.24
C ARG A 239 21.14 1.37 -21.14
N ILE A 240 20.92 0.17 -20.59
CA ILE A 240 21.02 -1.10 -21.31
C ILE A 240 19.76 -1.37 -22.14
N ASP A 241 19.82 -2.37 -23.01
CA ASP A 241 18.68 -2.77 -23.84
C ASP A 241 17.46 -3.17 -22.99
N SER A 242 16.26 -3.03 -23.58
CA SER A 242 15.00 -3.28 -22.89
C SER A 242 14.84 -4.72 -22.38
N ALA A 243 15.42 -5.73 -23.05
CA ALA A 243 15.30 -7.12 -22.61
C ALA A 243 16.20 -7.40 -21.38
N SER A 244 17.40 -6.82 -21.34
CA SER A 244 18.29 -6.89 -20.18
C SER A 244 17.81 -6.01 -19.02
N SER A 245 17.21 -4.84 -19.30
CA SER A 245 16.56 -3.99 -18.29
C SER A 245 15.37 -4.70 -17.66
N ASN A 246 14.45 -5.27 -18.47
CA ASN A 246 13.30 -6.02 -17.97
C ASN A 246 13.71 -7.21 -17.10
N LYS A 247 14.79 -7.94 -17.45
CA LYS A 247 15.34 -9.01 -16.60
C LYS A 247 15.79 -8.53 -15.21
N ARG A 248 16.36 -7.33 -15.11
CA ARG A 248 16.75 -6.74 -13.81
C ARG A 248 15.55 -6.30 -12.99
N ILE A 249 14.56 -5.68 -13.63
CA ILE A 249 13.31 -5.26 -12.96
C ILE A 249 12.58 -6.49 -12.42
N ILE A 250 12.46 -7.56 -13.22
CA ILE A 250 11.96 -8.89 -12.80
C ILE A 250 12.76 -9.41 -11.60
N PHE A 251 14.08 -9.48 -11.69
CA PHE A 251 14.92 -9.96 -10.58
C PHE A 251 14.68 -9.17 -9.28
N THR A 252 14.59 -7.84 -9.35
CA THR A 252 14.33 -6.99 -8.18
C THR A 252 12.92 -7.17 -7.63
N TYR A 253 11.90 -7.45 -8.46
CA TYR A 253 10.57 -7.85 -7.98
C TYR A 253 10.58 -9.21 -7.29
N GLU A 254 11.23 -10.23 -7.88
CA GLU A 254 11.34 -11.56 -7.26
C GLU A 254 12.14 -11.50 -5.95
N GLN A 255 13.12 -10.60 -5.82
CA GLN A 255 13.81 -10.32 -4.56
C GLN A 255 12.91 -9.60 -3.55
N CYS A 256 12.20 -8.55 -3.97
CA CYS A 256 11.25 -7.80 -3.13
C CYS A 256 10.18 -8.73 -2.54
N LEU A 257 9.64 -9.63 -3.37
CA LEU A 257 8.63 -10.61 -2.98
C LEU A 257 9.15 -11.73 -2.06
N MET A 258 10.46 -11.84 -1.81
CA MET A 258 10.95 -12.72 -0.75
C MET A 258 10.67 -12.17 0.66
N TYR A 259 10.57 -10.85 0.79
CA TYR A 259 10.38 -10.15 2.06
C TYR A 259 8.96 -9.57 2.18
N LEU A 260 8.45 -8.96 1.11
CA LEU A 260 7.10 -8.38 1.06
C LEU A 260 6.10 -9.35 0.41
N TYR A 261 6.26 -10.65 0.65
CA TYR A 261 5.45 -11.72 0.04
C TYR A 261 3.94 -11.55 0.31
N HIS A 262 3.59 -11.01 1.48
CA HIS A 262 2.21 -10.83 1.92
C HIS A 262 1.61 -9.45 1.58
N TYR A 263 2.31 -8.61 0.81
CA TYR A 263 1.90 -7.24 0.49
C TYR A 263 1.18 -7.19 -0.88
N PRO A 264 -0.15 -6.94 -0.94
CA PRO A 264 -0.91 -6.99 -2.20
C PRO A 264 -0.46 -5.96 -3.25
N ASP A 265 0.04 -4.80 -2.81
CA ASP A 265 0.44 -3.71 -3.70
C ASP A 265 1.70 -4.04 -4.51
N ILE A 266 2.63 -4.84 -3.95
CA ILE A 266 3.85 -5.30 -4.63
C ILE A 266 3.49 -6.27 -5.76
N TRP A 267 2.59 -7.23 -5.48
CA TRP A 267 2.05 -8.14 -6.50
C TRP A 267 1.30 -7.38 -7.60
N TYR A 268 0.48 -6.39 -7.24
CA TYR A 268 -0.26 -5.58 -8.19
C TYR A 268 0.65 -4.70 -9.07
N ASP A 269 1.65 -4.02 -8.51
CA ASP A 269 2.61 -3.21 -9.27
C ASP A 269 3.46 -4.09 -10.21
N TYR A 270 3.88 -5.29 -9.77
CA TYR A 270 4.61 -6.24 -10.61
C TYR A 270 3.78 -6.74 -11.79
N ALA A 271 2.54 -7.18 -11.55
CA ALA A 271 1.64 -7.60 -12.63
C ALA A 271 1.28 -6.43 -13.57
N SER A 272 1.02 -5.25 -13.00
CA SER A 272 0.74 -4.02 -13.76
C SER A 272 1.92 -3.58 -14.63
N TRP A 273 3.16 -3.74 -14.14
CA TRP A 273 4.36 -3.46 -14.92
C TRP A 273 4.51 -4.44 -16.09
N HIS A 274 4.23 -5.73 -15.89
CA HIS A 274 4.18 -6.71 -16.98
C HIS A 274 3.09 -6.39 -18.02
N ALA A 275 1.90 -5.98 -17.59
CA ALA A 275 0.82 -5.56 -18.50
C ALA A 275 1.20 -4.31 -19.30
N LYS A 276 1.76 -3.27 -18.64
CA LYS A 276 2.20 -2.01 -19.25
C LYS A 276 3.39 -2.19 -20.21
N THR A 277 4.21 -3.22 -20.02
CA THR A 277 5.30 -3.60 -20.95
C THR A 277 4.84 -4.55 -22.07
N GLY A 278 3.52 -4.79 -22.21
CA GLY A 278 2.93 -5.61 -23.28
C GLY A 278 2.95 -7.12 -23.01
N SER A 279 3.39 -7.57 -21.83
CA SER A 279 3.56 -8.98 -21.48
C SER A 279 2.38 -9.51 -20.64
N MET A 280 1.17 -9.54 -21.24
CA MET A 280 -0.06 -9.99 -20.55
C MET A 280 0.08 -11.40 -19.96
N ASP A 281 0.66 -12.35 -20.70
CA ASP A 281 0.89 -13.73 -20.22
C ASP A 281 1.83 -13.80 -19.00
N ALA A 282 2.68 -12.80 -18.78
CA ALA A 282 3.50 -12.70 -17.57
C ALA A 282 2.72 -12.06 -16.43
N ALA A 283 1.96 -10.99 -16.68
CA ALA A 283 1.06 -10.38 -15.69
C ALA A 283 0.07 -11.39 -15.11
N ILE A 284 -0.52 -12.24 -15.96
CA ILE A 284 -1.42 -13.33 -15.58
C ILE A 284 -0.70 -14.36 -14.68
N LYS A 285 0.54 -14.73 -14.99
CA LYS A 285 1.34 -15.65 -14.15
C LYS A 285 1.71 -15.02 -12.80
N VAL A 286 1.92 -13.70 -12.75
CA VAL A 286 2.14 -12.97 -11.49
C VAL A 286 0.85 -12.96 -10.66
N PHE A 287 -0.31 -12.63 -11.23
CA PHE A 287 -1.58 -12.70 -10.50
C PHE A 287 -1.93 -14.12 -10.02
N GLN A 288 -1.67 -15.15 -10.82
CA GLN A 288 -1.86 -16.56 -10.41
C GLN A 288 -0.92 -16.97 -9.26
N ARG A 289 0.29 -16.40 -9.17
CA ARG A 289 1.18 -16.56 -8.01
C ARG A 289 0.67 -15.75 -6.81
N ALA A 290 0.21 -14.52 -7.03
CA ALA A 290 -0.32 -13.64 -5.99
C ALA A 290 -1.54 -14.26 -5.29
N LEU A 291 -2.51 -14.83 -6.03
CA LEU A 291 -3.65 -15.53 -5.44
C LEU A 291 -3.30 -16.88 -4.81
N LYS A 292 -2.12 -17.45 -5.10
CA LYS A 292 -1.58 -18.60 -4.33
C LYS A 292 -0.87 -18.15 -3.05
N ALA A 293 -0.27 -16.96 -3.03
CA ALA A 293 0.36 -16.36 -1.87
C ALA A 293 -0.68 -15.79 -0.87
N LEU A 294 -1.76 -15.22 -1.41
CA LEU A 294 -2.78 -14.44 -0.71
C LEU A 294 -4.19 -14.81 -1.25
N PRO A 295 -4.68 -16.04 -0.99
CA PRO A 295 -5.96 -16.52 -1.51
C PRO A 295 -7.17 -15.71 -1.02
N ASP A 296 -7.04 -15.05 0.12
CA ASP A 296 -8.10 -14.29 0.79
C ASP A 296 -8.14 -12.82 0.36
N SER A 297 -7.16 -12.36 -0.44
CA SER A 297 -7.07 -10.96 -0.87
C SER A 297 -8.12 -10.62 -1.94
N GLU A 298 -9.25 -10.05 -1.50
CA GLU A 298 -10.27 -9.54 -2.43
C GLU A 298 -9.68 -8.55 -3.46
N MET A 299 -8.80 -7.65 -3.01
CA MET A 299 -8.15 -6.64 -3.86
C MET A 299 -7.41 -7.26 -5.06
N LEU A 300 -6.67 -8.35 -4.84
CA LEU A 300 -5.98 -9.06 -5.92
C LEU A 300 -6.95 -9.82 -6.84
N LYS A 301 -8.07 -10.34 -6.31
CA LYS A 301 -9.13 -10.98 -7.12
C LYS A 301 -9.80 -9.95 -8.04
N TYR A 302 -10.16 -8.78 -7.52
CA TYR A 302 -10.73 -7.68 -8.34
C TYR A 302 -9.75 -7.22 -9.42
N ALA A 303 -8.48 -6.97 -9.07
CA ALA A 303 -7.49 -6.46 -10.04
C ALA A 303 -7.14 -7.49 -11.13
N TYR A 304 -7.13 -8.79 -10.80
CA TYR A 304 -6.95 -9.85 -11.79
C TYR A 304 -8.21 -10.04 -12.66
N ALA A 305 -9.41 -9.89 -12.10
CA ALA A 305 -10.66 -9.90 -12.86
C ALA A 305 -10.72 -8.75 -13.87
N GLU A 306 -10.28 -7.54 -13.47
CA GLU A 306 -10.14 -6.38 -14.36
C GLU A 306 -9.14 -6.65 -15.49
N LEU A 307 -7.98 -7.27 -15.19
CA LEU A 307 -7.01 -7.66 -16.24
C LEU A 307 -7.62 -8.67 -17.22
N GLU A 308 -8.27 -9.72 -16.72
CA GLU A 308 -8.93 -10.74 -17.55
C GLU A 308 -10.08 -10.16 -18.39
N GLU A 309 -10.84 -9.21 -17.84
CA GLU A 309 -11.89 -8.50 -18.58
C GLU A 309 -11.31 -7.57 -19.66
N SER A 310 -10.24 -6.83 -19.35
CA SER A 310 -9.60 -5.88 -20.28
C SER A 310 -9.03 -6.55 -21.54
N ARG A 311 -8.67 -7.85 -21.45
CA ARG A 311 -8.24 -8.68 -22.59
C ARG A 311 -9.38 -9.46 -23.25
N GLY A 312 -10.63 -9.24 -22.86
CA GLY A 312 -11.82 -9.92 -23.40
C GLY A 312 -12.04 -11.36 -22.89
N ALA A 313 -11.30 -11.81 -21.87
CA ALA A 313 -11.44 -13.15 -21.28
C ALA A 313 -12.59 -13.21 -20.26
N ILE A 314 -13.80 -12.80 -20.67
CA ILE A 314 -14.96 -12.55 -19.80
C ILE A 314 -15.31 -13.77 -18.92
N GLN A 315 -15.21 -15.00 -19.44
CA GLN A 315 -15.48 -16.23 -18.68
C GLN A 315 -14.41 -16.58 -17.64
N SER A 316 -13.25 -15.92 -17.69
CA SER A 316 -12.17 -16.02 -16.70
C SER A 316 -12.39 -14.98 -15.60
N ALA A 317 -12.68 -13.73 -15.98
CA ALA A 317 -13.10 -12.66 -15.06
C ALA A 317 -14.35 -13.06 -14.25
N LYS A 318 -15.35 -13.66 -14.91
CA LYS A 318 -16.58 -14.17 -14.27
C LYS A 318 -16.28 -15.13 -13.11
N LYS A 319 -15.39 -16.11 -13.32
CA LYS A 319 -14.99 -17.07 -12.28
C LYS A 319 -14.25 -16.41 -11.11
N LEU A 320 -13.51 -15.34 -11.36
CA LEU A 320 -12.85 -14.56 -10.30
C LEU A 320 -13.87 -13.82 -9.45
N TYR A 321 -14.87 -13.18 -10.05
CA TYR A 321 -16.01 -12.60 -9.32
C TYR A 321 -16.86 -13.65 -8.61
N GLU A 322 -17.11 -14.83 -9.21
CA GLU A 322 -17.81 -15.93 -8.55
C GLU A 322 -17.01 -16.45 -7.33
N SER A 323 -15.68 -16.50 -7.40
CA SER A 323 -14.79 -16.84 -6.27
C SER A 323 -14.66 -15.77 -5.18
N LEU A 324 -15.29 -14.60 -5.37
CA LEU A 324 -15.50 -13.58 -4.34
C LEU A 324 -16.84 -13.73 -3.63
N LEU A 325 -17.77 -14.55 -4.14
CA LEU A 325 -19.07 -14.75 -3.51
C LEU A 325 -19.03 -15.78 -2.37
N GLY A 326 -18.17 -16.80 -2.48
CA GLY A 326 -18.05 -17.87 -1.48
C GLY A 326 -19.34 -18.70 -1.31
N ASP A 327 -19.43 -19.45 -0.21
CA ASP A 327 -20.56 -20.33 0.10
C ASP A 327 -21.77 -19.57 0.72
N GLY A 328 -22.09 -18.37 0.20
CA GLY A 328 -23.33 -17.63 0.43
C GLY A 328 -23.58 -17.02 1.82
N ALA A 329 -22.95 -17.55 2.88
CA ALA A 329 -23.09 -17.07 4.25
C ALA A 329 -22.16 -15.89 4.58
N GLU A 330 -20.97 -15.85 3.96
CA GLU A 330 -19.93 -14.83 4.19
C GLU A 330 -19.82 -13.81 3.03
N THR A 331 -20.77 -13.81 2.09
CA THR A 331 -20.70 -12.96 0.89
C THR A 331 -20.75 -11.47 1.24
N THR A 332 -19.68 -10.73 0.95
CA THR A 332 -19.63 -9.30 1.24
C THR A 332 -20.60 -8.50 0.36
N ALA A 333 -21.14 -7.41 0.92
CA ALA A 333 -21.96 -6.45 0.18
C ALA A 333 -21.26 -5.99 -1.12
N LEU A 334 -19.94 -5.77 -1.04
CA LEU A 334 -19.12 -5.34 -2.15
C LEU A 334 -19.04 -6.41 -3.25
N ALA A 335 -18.81 -7.69 -2.91
CA ALA A 335 -18.74 -8.77 -3.88
C ALA A 335 -20.04 -8.90 -4.71
N HIS A 336 -21.21 -8.86 -4.06
CA HIS A 336 -22.51 -8.80 -4.75
C HIS A 336 -22.60 -7.60 -5.71
N ILE A 337 -22.24 -6.40 -5.25
CA ILE A 337 -22.35 -5.15 -6.02
C ILE A 337 -21.41 -5.17 -7.24
N GLN A 338 -20.17 -5.62 -7.09
CA GLN A 338 -19.22 -5.68 -8.21
C GLN A 338 -19.60 -6.77 -9.21
N PHE A 339 -20.16 -7.91 -8.76
CA PHE A 339 -20.66 -8.92 -9.69
C PHE A 339 -21.91 -8.45 -10.45
N ILE A 340 -22.84 -7.75 -9.81
CA ILE A 340 -23.98 -7.09 -10.48
C ILE A 340 -23.50 -6.11 -11.56
N ARG A 341 -22.45 -5.31 -11.27
CA ARG A 341 -21.83 -4.37 -12.22
C ARG A 341 -21.13 -5.10 -13.38
N PHE A 342 -20.39 -6.16 -13.10
CA PHE A 342 -19.74 -7.02 -14.11
C PHE A 342 -20.77 -7.67 -15.05
N LEU A 343 -21.82 -8.28 -14.49
CA LEU A 343 -22.91 -8.90 -15.25
C LEU A 343 -23.63 -7.85 -16.10
N ARG A 344 -23.95 -6.66 -15.56
CA ARG A 344 -24.61 -5.60 -16.34
C ARG A 344 -23.75 -5.16 -17.53
N ARG A 345 -22.44 -5.07 -17.35
CA ARG A 345 -21.49 -4.60 -18.37
C ARG A 345 -21.23 -5.63 -19.48
N ASN A 346 -21.24 -6.92 -19.16
CA ASN A 346 -20.83 -7.99 -20.09
C ASN A 346 -21.97 -8.93 -20.55
N GLU A 347 -22.98 -9.15 -19.72
CA GLU A 347 -24.12 -10.05 -19.99
C GLU A 347 -25.47 -9.29 -20.05
N GLY A 348 -25.47 -7.98 -19.74
CA GLY A 348 -26.61 -7.08 -19.89
C GLY A 348 -27.50 -6.95 -18.65
N VAL A 349 -28.50 -6.06 -18.77
CA VAL A 349 -29.36 -5.65 -17.64
C VAL A 349 -30.14 -6.83 -17.05
N GLU A 350 -30.72 -7.70 -17.89
CA GLU A 350 -31.50 -8.85 -17.39
C GLU A 350 -30.64 -9.92 -16.70
N ALA A 351 -29.34 -10.04 -17.03
CA ALA A 351 -28.42 -10.92 -16.30
C ALA A 351 -28.14 -10.38 -14.88
N ALA A 352 -27.85 -9.07 -14.78
CA ALA A 352 -27.69 -8.39 -13.49
C ALA A 352 -28.97 -8.42 -12.64
N ARG A 353 -30.13 -8.20 -13.27
CA ARG A 353 -31.45 -8.32 -12.63
C ARG A 353 -31.72 -9.72 -12.11
N LYS A 354 -31.49 -10.76 -12.93
CA LYS A 354 -31.67 -12.16 -12.53
C LYS A 354 -30.83 -12.48 -11.29
N TYR A 355 -29.57 -12.04 -11.26
CA TYR A 355 -28.71 -12.24 -10.09
C TYR A 355 -29.17 -11.44 -8.87
N PHE A 356 -29.54 -10.17 -9.00
CA PHE A 356 -30.10 -9.37 -7.90
C PHE A 356 -31.36 -10.02 -7.29
N LEU A 357 -32.27 -10.52 -8.15
CA LEU A 357 -33.48 -11.24 -7.74
C LEU A 357 -33.20 -12.58 -7.04
N ASP A 358 -31.98 -13.11 -7.16
CA ASP A 358 -31.51 -14.33 -6.51
C ASP A 358 -30.79 -14.01 -5.18
N ALA A 359 -29.82 -13.09 -5.20
CA ALA A 359 -29.07 -12.64 -4.02
C ALA A 359 -30.01 -12.14 -2.91
N ARG A 360 -31.05 -11.38 -3.27
CA ARG A 360 -32.05 -10.86 -2.32
C ARG A 360 -32.92 -11.93 -1.63
N LYS A 361 -32.83 -13.20 -2.04
CA LYS A 361 -33.51 -14.32 -1.36
C LYS A 361 -32.76 -14.76 -0.11
N SER A 362 -31.46 -14.46 -0.01
CA SER A 362 -30.70 -14.75 1.20
C SER A 362 -31.14 -13.79 2.31
N PRO A 363 -31.46 -14.28 3.52
CA PRO A 363 -31.74 -13.40 4.66
C PRO A 363 -30.52 -12.59 5.11
N SER A 364 -29.31 -12.94 4.66
CA SER A 364 -28.08 -12.16 4.88
C SER A 364 -27.84 -11.03 3.89
N CYS A 365 -28.69 -10.85 2.86
CA CYS A 365 -28.45 -9.88 1.78
C CYS A 365 -28.49 -8.42 2.30
N PRO A 366 -27.37 -7.67 2.28
CA PRO A 366 -27.29 -6.37 2.94
C PRO A 366 -27.90 -5.24 2.11
N TYR A 367 -28.43 -4.22 2.79
CA TYR A 367 -29.16 -3.09 2.17
C TYR A 367 -28.40 -2.40 1.03
N HIS A 368 -27.08 -2.32 1.14
CA HIS A 368 -26.15 -1.79 0.13
C HIS A 368 -26.41 -2.37 -1.27
N VAL A 369 -26.79 -3.64 -1.37
CA VAL A 369 -27.07 -4.33 -2.65
C VAL A 369 -28.35 -3.79 -3.29
N TYR A 370 -29.38 -3.48 -2.48
CA TYR A 370 -30.62 -2.86 -2.94
C TYR A 370 -30.37 -1.42 -3.41
N VAL A 371 -29.63 -0.62 -2.63
CA VAL A 371 -29.27 0.77 -2.99
C VAL A 371 -28.48 0.78 -4.30
N ALA A 372 -27.41 0.01 -4.40
CA ALA A 372 -26.57 -0.04 -5.59
C ALA A 372 -27.35 -0.51 -6.84
N TYR A 373 -28.22 -1.51 -6.72
CA TYR A 373 -29.05 -1.97 -7.84
C TYR A 373 -30.09 -0.92 -8.25
N ALA A 374 -30.76 -0.26 -7.29
CA ALA A 374 -31.74 0.79 -7.57
C ALA A 374 -31.09 2.01 -8.25
N LEU A 375 -29.94 2.46 -7.75
CA LEU A 375 -29.16 3.54 -8.36
C LEU A 375 -28.62 3.16 -9.75
N MET A 376 -28.27 1.89 -10.01
CA MET A 376 -27.94 1.43 -11.36
C MET A 376 -29.15 1.49 -12.30
N ALA A 377 -30.32 1.01 -11.85
CA ALA A 377 -31.56 1.05 -12.64
C ALA A 377 -31.98 2.50 -12.98
N PHE A 378 -31.84 3.43 -12.02
CA PHE A 378 -32.14 4.84 -12.23
C PHE A 378 -31.08 5.55 -13.10
N CYS A 379 -29.82 5.51 -12.70
CA CYS A 379 -28.77 6.32 -13.32
C CYS A 379 -28.29 5.76 -14.66
N LEU A 380 -28.30 4.44 -14.86
CA LEU A 380 -27.75 3.79 -16.05
C LEU A 380 -28.83 3.23 -16.97
N ASP A 381 -29.84 2.55 -16.43
CA ASP A 381 -30.92 1.92 -17.22
C ASP A 381 -32.11 2.87 -17.48
N LYS A 382 -32.12 4.02 -16.81
CA LYS A 382 -33.14 5.09 -16.92
C LYS A 382 -34.56 4.65 -16.58
N ASP A 383 -34.72 3.64 -15.73
CA ASP A 383 -36.02 3.20 -15.21
C ASP A 383 -36.19 3.61 -13.72
N PRO A 384 -36.79 4.78 -13.45
CA PRO A 384 -37.08 5.21 -12.08
C PRO A 384 -38.18 4.36 -11.41
N LYS A 385 -39.03 3.65 -12.19
CA LYS A 385 -40.08 2.78 -11.62
C LYS A 385 -39.46 1.51 -11.06
N VAL A 386 -38.51 0.89 -11.77
CA VAL A 386 -37.73 -0.23 -11.24
C VAL A 386 -36.92 0.20 -10.02
N ALA A 387 -36.27 1.36 -10.04
CA ALA A 387 -35.53 1.87 -8.88
C ALA A 387 -36.44 2.07 -7.65
N HIS A 388 -37.57 2.77 -7.79
CA HIS A 388 -38.56 2.96 -6.73
C HIS A 388 -39.11 1.62 -6.19
N ASN A 389 -39.45 0.69 -7.08
CA ASN A 389 -39.91 -0.65 -6.70
C ASN A 389 -38.84 -1.47 -5.93
N VAL A 390 -37.55 -1.24 -6.19
CA VAL A 390 -36.45 -1.87 -5.44
C VAL A 390 -36.30 -1.23 -4.05
N PHE A 391 -36.45 0.08 -3.94
CA PHE A 391 -36.45 0.77 -2.64
C PHE A 391 -37.63 0.36 -1.74
N GLU A 392 -38.87 0.37 -2.24
CA GLU A 392 -40.03 -0.12 -1.46
C GLU A 392 -39.98 -1.64 -1.17
N ALA A 393 -39.18 -2.41 -1.92
CA ALA A 393 -38.93 -3.82 -1.61
C ALA A 393 -37.87 -4.01 -0.51
N GLY A 394 -36.81 -3.19 -0.50
CA GLY A 394 -35.78 -3.23 0.54
C GLY A 394 -36.27 -2.62 1.86
N LEU A 395 -37.08 -1.55 1.82
CA LEU A 395 -37.63 -0.93 3.03
C LEU A 395 -38.31 -1.94 3.96
N LYS A 396 -39.04 -2.91 3.40
CA LYS A 396 -39.75 -3.96 4.17
C LYS A 396 -38.84 -4.77 5.10
N HIS A 397 -37.53 -4.74 4.86
CA HIS A 397 -36.51 -5.39 5.66
C HIS A 397 -35.68 -4.37 6.44
N PHE A 398 -35.46 -3.17 5.89
CA PHE A 398 -34.54 -2.14 6.40
C PHE A 398 -35.23 -0.87 6.94
N MET A 399 -36.46 -0.95 7.48
CA MET A 399 -37.11 0.17 8.21
C MET A 399 -36.30 0.64 9.44
N HIS A 400 -35.40 -0.20 9.95
CA HIS A 400 -34.56 0.04 11.13
C HIS A 400 -33.15 0.57 10.78
N GLU A 401 -32.87 0.86 9.51
CA GLU A 401 -31.53 1.26 9.06
C GLU A 401 -31.58 2.72 8.55
N PRO A 402 -31.16 3.70 9.36
CA PRO A 402 -31.20 5.11 8.99
C PRO A 402 -30.49 5.41 7.68
N VAL A 403 -29.35 4.77 7.40
CA VAL A 403 -28.56 5.01 6.18
C VAL A 403 -29.37 4.63 4.93
N TYR A 404 -30.11 3.52 4.99
CA TYR A 404 -30.95 3.07 3.87
C TYR A 404 -32.12 4.03 3.59
N ILE A 405 -32.71 4.59 4.64
CA ILE A 405 -33.80 5.56 4.55
C ILE A 405 -33.30 6.88 3.94
N LEU A 406 -32.08 7.32 4.29
CA LEU A 406 -31.44 8.52 3.75
C LEU A 406 -31.12 8.35 2.24
N GLU A 407 -30.52 7.24 1.84
CA GLU A 407 -30.27 6.90 0.43
C GLU A 407 -31.57 6.88 -0.40
N TYR A 408 -32.67 6.36 0.16
CA TYR A 408 -33.97 6.38 -0.51
C TYR A 408 -34.56 7.80 -0.60
N ALA A 409 -34.42 8.62 0.45
CA ALA A 409 -34.84 10.02 0.43
C ALA A 409 -34.04 10.85 -0.60
N ASP A 410 -32.76 10.57 -0.78
CA ASP A 410 -31.91 11.21 -1.79
C ASP A 410 -32.28 10.76 -3.22
N PHE A 411 -32.64 9.49 -3.43
CA PHE A 411 -33.25 9.02 -4.69
C PHE A 411 -34.59 9.72 -4.99
N LEU A 412 -35.49 9.82 -4.02
CA LEU A 412 -36.77 10.52 -4.21
C LEU A 412 -36.57 12.04 -4.43
N SER A 413 -35.54 12.63 -3.81
CA SER A 413 -35.12 14.01 -4.08
C SER A 413 -34.70 14.18 -5.55
N CYS A 414 -33.99 13.21 -6.13
CA CYS A 414 -33.65 13.20 -7.55
C CYS A 414 -34.87 13.06 -8.50
N LEU A 415 -36.05 12.70 -7.98
CA LEU A 415 -37.31 12.66 -8.72
C LEU A 415 -38.19 13.92 -8.49
N ASN A 416 -37.83 14.78 -7.52
CA ASN A 416 -38.68 15.86 -6.98
C ASN A 416 -40.01 15.33 -6.39
N ASP A 417 -39.99 14.14 -5.77
CA ASP A 417 -41.19 13.51 -5.20
C ASP A 417 -41.38 13.89 -3.72
N ASP A 418 -41.58 15.19 -3.49
CA ASP A 418 -41.71 15.80 -2.16
C ASP A 418 -42.78 15.14 -1.27
N ARG A 419 -43.82 14.57 -1.90
CA ARG A 419 -44.89 13.87 -1.19
C ARG A 419 -44.38 12.55 -0.61
N ASN A 420 -43.66 11.75 -1.41
CA ASN A 420 -43.11 10.48 -0.94
C ASN A 420 -41.88 10.68 -0.05
N ILE A 421 -41.11 11.76 -0.20
CA ILE A 421 -40.04 12.13 0.76
C ILE A 421 -40.62 12.38 2.16
N ARG A 422 -41.67 13.22 2.26
CA ARG A 422 -42.37 13.47 3.53
C ARG A 422 -42.97 12.18 4.11
N ALA A 423 -43.66 11.39 3.30
CA ALA A 423 -44.24 10.12 3.73
C ALA A 423 -43.18 9.08 4.17
N LEU A 424 -41.99 9.10 3.56
CA LEU A 424 -40.86 8.27 3.96
C LEU A 424 -40.31 8.67 5.33
N PHE A 425 -40.07 9.97 5.56
CA PHE A 425 -39.59 10.45 6.86
C PHE A 425 -40.61 10.19 7.97
N GLU A 426 -41.90 10.49 7.77
CA GLU A 426 -42.94 10.21 8.78
C GLU A 426 -43.08 8.71 9.07
N ARG A 427 -42.99 7.85 8.05
CA ARG A 427 -42.98 6.38 8.21
C ARG A 427 -41.77 5.91 9.04
N ALA A 428 -40.57 6.39 8.72
CA ALA A 428 -39.34 6.02 9.41
C ALA A 428 -39.31 6.51 10.87
N LEU A 429 -39.70 7.77 11.11
CA LEU A 429 -39.74 8.37 12.45
C LEU A 429 -40.87 7.80 13.33
N SER A 430 -41.81 7.06 12.75
CA SER A 430 -42.82 6.28 13.47
C SER A 430 -42.35 4.86 13.84
N SER A 431 -41.19 4.41 13.33
CA SER A 431 -40.67 3.04 13.54
C SER A 431 -39.27 2.95 14.14
N LEU A 432 -38.47 4.02 14.06
CA LEU A 432 -37.09 4.05 14.57
C LEU A 432 -37.02 4.37 16.08
N PRO A 433 -36.05 3.80 16.82
CA PRO A 433 -35.60 4.29 18.13
C PRO A 433 -35.15 5.76 18.09
N GLN A 434 -35.18 6.43 19.24
CA GLN A 434 -34.82 7.84 19.37
C GLN A 434 -33.37 8.10 18.91
N GLU A 435 -32.45 7.22 19.29
CA GLU A 435 -31.01 7.29 19.02
C GLU A 435 -30.70 7.18 17.52
N GLU A 436 -31.38 6.27 16.83
CA GLU A 436 -31.21 6.02 15.39
C GLU A 436 -31.94 7.08 14.55
N SER A 437 -33.00 7.68 15.09
CA SER A 437 -33.78 8.74 14.42
C SER A 437 -33.03 10.06 14.22
N ILE A 438 -31.91 10.31 14.93
CA ILE A 438 -31.24 11.62 14.99
C ILE A 438 -30.86 12.16 13.61
N GLU A 439 -30.25 11.33 12.76
CA GLU A 439 -29.81 11.74 11.42
C GLU A 439 -31.00 11.86 10.45
N VAL A 440 -32.05 11.03 10.63
CA VAL A 440 -33.30 11.12 9.86
C VAL A 440 -34.02 12.44 10.16
N TRP A 441 -34.13 12.81 11.44
CA TRP A 441 -34.64 14.12 11.89
C TRP A 441 -33.84 15.28 11.32
N LYS A 442 -32.50 15.17 11.28
CA LYS A 442 -31.60 16.18 10.70
C LYS A 442 -31.81 16.33 9.19
N ARG A 443 -31.90 15.23 8.44
CA ARG A 443 -32.17 15.25 6.99
C ARG A 443 -33.57 15.75 6.66
N PHE A 444 -34.59 15.41 7.46
CA PHE A 444 -35.98 15.90 7.30
C PHE A 444 -36.08 17.41 7.62
N THR A 445 -35.42 17.86 8.69
CA THR A 445 -35.30 19.30 8.99
C THR A 445 -34.66 20.05 7.82
N GLN A 446 -33.57 19.53 7.26
CA GLN A 446 -32.91 20.15 6.10
C GLN A 446 -33.79 20.14 4.85
N PHE A 447 -34.57 19.09 4.63
CA PHE A 447 -35.53 19.02 3.53
C PHE A 447 -36.59 20.12 3.63
N GLU A 448 -37.28 20.26 4.77
CA GLU A 448 -38.28 21.33 4.94
C GLU A 448 -37.65 22.73 4.96
N LYS A 449 -36.41 22.91 5.43
CA LYS A 449 -35.67 24.19 5.28
C LYS A 449 -35.41 24.57 3.82
N THR A 450 -35.37 23.60 2.91
CA THR A 450 -34.97 23.82 1.50
C THR A 450 -36.19 23.85 0.55
N TYR A 451 -37.21 23.05 0.83
CA TYR A 451 -38.38 22.82 -0.04
C TYR A 451 -39.73 22.84 0.70
N GLY A 452 -39.73 23.20 2.00
CA GLY A 452 -40.93 23.36 2.81
C GLY A 452 -41.47 24.78 2.79
N ASP A 453 -42.57 24.98 3.52
CA ASP A 453 -43.02 26.31 3.92
C ASP A 453 -42.59 26.59 5.37
N LEU A 454 -42.67 27.86 5.79
CA LEU A 454 -42.27 28.27 7.15
C LEU A 454 -43.02 27.50 8.26
N THR A 455 -44.27 27.10 8.00
CA THR A 455 -45.11 26.36 8.94
C THR A 455 -44.75 24.87 8.98
N SER A 456 -44.47 24.23 7.84
CA SER A 456 -44.02 22.83 7.82
C SER A 456 -42.65 22.68 8.47
N MET A 457 -41.72 23.57 8.14
CA MET A 457 -40.38 23.61 8.72
C MET A 457 -40.40 23.85 10.24
N LEU A 458 -41.16 24.83 10.75
CA LEU A 458 -41.27 25.07 12.19
C LEU A 458 -41.91 23.88 12.94
N LYS A 459 -42.90 23.20 12.36
CA LYS A 459 -43.50 21.99 12.94
C LYS A 459 -42.52 20.82 13.03
N VAL A 460 -41.68 20.63 12.01
CA VAL A 460 -40.65 19.58 12.02
C VAL A 460 -39.51 19.93 12.99
N GLU A 461 -39.08 21.20 13.05
CA GLU A 461 -38.10 21.64 14.07
C GLU A 461 -38.62 21.45 15.50
N GLN A 462 -39.89 21.78 15.77
CA GLN A 462 -40.51 21.59 17.10
C GLN A 462 -40.62 20.10 17.48
N ARG A 463 -41.19 19.26 16.59
CA ARG A 463 -41.29 17.80 16.84
C ARG A 463 -39.93 17.14 17.02
N ARG A 464 -38.90 17.61 16.29
CA ARG A 464 -37.52 17.17 16.48
C ARG A 464 -36.97 17.52 17.86
N LYS A 465 -37.30 18.70 18.42
CA LYS A 465 -36.89 19.05 19.79
C LYS A 465 -37.56 18.11 20.79
N GLU A 466 -38.88 17.98 20.71
CA GLU A 466 -39.70 17.12 21.58
C GLU A 466 -39.21 15.66 21.57
N ALA A 467 -38.94 15.11 20.38
CA ALA A 467 -38.45 13.74 20.19
C ALA A 467 -37.00 13.52 20.64
N LEU A 468 -36.21 14.58 20.87
CA LEU A 468 -34.80 14.48 21.27
C LEU A 468 -34.51 15.02 22.68
N SER A 469 -35.47 15.67 23.34
CA SER A 469 -35.33 16.23 24.70
C SER A 469 -35.56 15.21 25.83
N GLY A 470 -35.89 13.96 25.52
CA GLY A 470 -36.29 12.94 26.49
C GLY A 470 -35.20 12.41 27.42
N THR A 471 -34.71 13.21 28.37
CA THR A 471 -34.03 12.70 29.59
C THR A 471 -33.92 13.68 30.79
N SER A 472 -34.39 14.93 30.70
CA SER A 472 -34.62 15.78 31.86
C SER A 472 -35.73 16.80 31.60
N GLU A 473 -36.69 16.92 32.53
CA GLU A 473 -37.79 17.90 32.43
C GLU A 473 -37.29 19.35 32.52
N GLU A 474 -36.11 19.59 33.12
CA GLU A 474 -35.49 20.92 33.17
C GLU A 474 -35.10 21.45 31.78
N ALA A 475 -34.85 20.56 30.81
CA ALA A 475 -34.49 20.95 29.44
C ALA A 475 -35.62 21.69 28.72
N ALA A 476 -36.89 21.50 29.14
CA ALA A 476 -38.03 22.23 28.60
C ALA A 476 -38.00 23.74 28.93
N SER A 477 -37.26 24.15 29.96
CA SER A 477 -37.11 25.58 30.33
C SER A 477 -36.08 26.33 29.47
N ALA A 478 -35.17 25.62 28.80
CA ALA A 478 -34.17 26.21 27.90
C ALA A 478 -34.71 26.42 26.46
N LEU A 479 -36.02 26.25 26.25
CA LEU A 479 -36.66 26.09 24.94
C LEU A 479 -37.09 27.41 24.27
N GLU A 480 -36.46 28.54 24.60
CA GLU A 480 -36.61 29.75 23.75
C GLU A 480 -35.95 29.51 22.38
N SER A 481 -36.49 30.16 21.34
CA SER A 481 -35.97 30.06 19.97
C SER A 481 -34.65 30.82 19.84
N SER A 482 -33.55 30.18 20.22
CA SER A 482 -32.21 30.78 20.20
C SER A 482 -31.87 31.38 18.84
N LEU A 483 -31.24 32.56 18.86
CA LEU A 483 -30.77 33.22 17.63
C LEU A 483 -29.79 32.34 16.84
N GLN A 484 -29.10 31.40 17.51
CA GLN A 484 -28.27 30.37 16.87
C GLN A 484 -29.07 29.42 15.96
N GLU A 485 -30.32 29.09 16.30
CA GLU A 485 -31.20 28.27 15.45
C GLU A 485 -31.64 29.05 14.21
N VAL A 486 -31.90 30.35 14.36
CA VAL A 486 -32.23 31.25 13.25
C VAL A 486 -31.03 31.40 12.30
N VAL A 487 -29.82 31.55 12.86
CA VAL A 487 -28.57 31.59 12.10
C VAL A 487 -28.34 30.28 11.34
N SER A 488 -28.59 29.12 11.96
CA SER A 488 -28.54 27.79 11.33
C SER A 488 -29.73 27.50 10.37
N ARG A 489 -30.81 28.27 10.43
CA ARG A 489 -31.96 28.16 9.50
C ARG A 489 -31.69 28.90 8.20
N TYR A 490 -30.97 30.02 8.25
CA TYR A 490 -30.63 30.85 7.09
C TYR A 490 -29.18 30.69 6.60
N SER A 491 -28.40 29.75 7.17
CA SER A 491 -27.10 29.36 6.63
C SER A 491 -27.26 28.50 5.37
N PHE A 492 -26.41 28.71 4.36
CA PHE A 492 -26.41 27.93 3.12
C PHE A 492 -24.96 27.63 2.69
N LYS A 493 -24.58 26.35 2.71
CA LYS A 493 -23.20 25.89 2.51
C LYS A 493 -22.23 26.59 3.49
N ASP A 494 -21.38 27.45 2.95
CA ASP A 494 -20.37 28.27 3.63
C ASP A 494 -20.89 29.68 4.00
N LEU A 495 -22.08 30.06 3.54
CA LEU A 495 -22.69 31.37 3.80
C LEU A 495 -23.46 31.37 5.12
N TRP A 496 -23.25 32.42 5.92
CA TRP A 496 -23.91 32.65 7.21
C TRP A 496 -24.59 34.03 7.22
N PRO A 497 -25.73 34.19 7.90
CA PRO A 497 -26.44 35.48 7.99
C PRO A 497 -25.80 36.49 8.97
N CYS A 498 -24.65 36.17 9.56
CA CYS A 498 -23.90 37.01 10.50
C CYS A 498 -22.38 36.76 10.36
N SER A 499 -21.55 37.57 11.02
CA SER A 499 -20.09 37.41 10.95
C SER A 499 -19.59 36.28 11.85
N SER A 500 -18.35 35.81 11.64
CA SER A 500 -17.73 34.81 12.52
C SER A 500 -17.65 35.29 13.98
N LYS A 501 -17.48 36.60 14.24
CA LYS A 501 -17.46 37.15 15.60
C LYS A 501 -18.82 37.01 16.30
N ASP A 502 -19.90 37.06 15.54
CA ASP A 502 -21.28 36.90 16.03
C ASP A 502 -21.58 35.41 16.28
N LEU A 503 -21.14 34.52 15.38
CA LEU A 503 -21.17 33.07 15.57
C LEU A 503 -20.40 32.65 16.84
N ASP A 504 -19.19 33.18 17.04
CA ASP A 504 -18.41 32.93 18.25
C ASP A 504 -19.11 33.46 19.51
N HIS A 505 -19.80 34.62 19.41
CA HIS A 505 -20.56 35.19 20.52
C HIS A 505 -21.75 34.30 20.90
N LEU A 506 -22.57 33.90 19.93
CA LEU A 506 -23.71 33.01 20.13
C LEU A 506 -23.26 31.66 20.72
N SER A 507 -22.17 31.09 20.19
CA SER A 507 -21.60 29.83 20.68
C SER A 507 -21.12 29.93 22.14
N ARG A 508 -20.47 31.06 22.51
CA ARG A 508 -20.10 31.34 23.92
C ARG A 508 -21.33 31.51 24.81
N GLN A 509 -22.36 32.22 24.34
CA GLN A 509 -23.59 32.46 25.09
C GLN A 509 -24.34 31.15 25.38
N GLU A 510 -24.44 30.25 24.39
CA GLU A 510 -25.06 28.94 24.54
C GLU A 510 -24.27 28.03 25.51
N TRP A 511 -22.94 28.04 25.44
CA TRP A 511 -22.06 27.32 26.38
C TRP A 511 -22.22 27.82 27.82
N LEU A 512 -22.31 29.14 28.01
CA LEU A 512 -22.57 29.75 29.32
C LEU A 512 -23.94 29.33 29.87
N ALA A 513 -25.00 29.41 29.06
CA ALA A 513 -26.35 29.00 29.48
C ALA A 513 -26.39 27.53 29.95
N LYS A 514 -25.82 26.62 29.15
CA LYS A 514 -25.74 25.17 29.46
C LYS A 514 -24.93 24.86 30.73
N ASN A 515 -23.98 25.72 31.09
CA ASN A 515 -23.13 25.55 32.29
C ASN A 515 -23.65 26.30 33.53
N ILE A 516 -24.60 27.23 33.39
CA ILE A 516 -25.27 27.88 34.52
C ILE A 516 -26.23 26.90 35.22
N GLY A 517 -27.04 26.15 34.47
CA GLY A 517 -27.97 25.16 35.03
C GLY A 517 -27.27 24.15 35.97
N LYS A 518 -26.15 23.58 35.52
CA LYS A 518 -25.33 22.62 36.29
C LYS A 518 -24.69 23.16 37.57
N LYS A 519 -24.80 24.47 37.86
CA LYS A 519 -24.42 25.06 39.15
C LYS A 519 -25.58 25.16 40.14
N VAL A 520 -26.83 25.16 39.68
CA VAL A 520 -28.01 25.37 40.53
C VAL A 520 -28.34 24.13 41.34
N GLU A 521 -28.48 22.96 40.70
CA GLU A 521 -28.72 21.66 41.39
C GLU A 521 -27.75 21.45 42.56
N LYS A 522 -26.45 21.74 42.32
CA LYS A 522 -25.36 21.50 43.29
C LYS A 522 -25.32 22.51 44.45
N SER A 523 -26.23 23.48 44.46
CA SER A 523 -26.40 24.45 45.56
C SER A 523 -27.67 24.24 46.40
N ALA A 524 -28.59 23.38 45.96
CA ALA A 524 -29.88 23.16 46.62
C ALA A 524 -29.83 22.27 47.89
N LEU A 525 -28.70 21.59 48.15
CA LEU A 525 -28.55 20.59 49.22
C LEU A 525 -27.31 20.81 50.10
N SER A 526 -27.17 22.01 50.68
CA SER A 526 -26.19 22.23 51.78
C SER A 526 -26.54 23.42 52.69
N ASN A 527 -27.50 23.22 53.60
CA ASN A 527 -27.73 24.03 54.80
C ASN A 527 -28.82 23.33 55.67
N GLY A 528 -28.55 22.81 56.87
CA GLY A 528 -27.28 22.56 57.56
C GLY A 528 -27.50 22.26 59.04
N SER A 529 -26.78 21.29 59.62
CA SER A 529 -26.58 21.12 61.08
C SER A 529 -25.48 20.08 61.33
N ALA A 530 -24.88 20.07 62.52
CA ALA A 530 -23.75 19.20 62.87
C ALA A 530 -23.99 18.43 64.18
N THR A 531 -23.63 17.14 64.18
CA THR A 531 -23.39 16.34 65.39
C THR A 531 -22.30 15.28 65.16
N ILE A 532 -21.65 14.90 66.27
CA ILE A 532 -20.52 13.96 66.42
C ILE A 532 -21.11 12.51 66.47
N ASP A 533 -20.49 11.41 66.00
CA ASP A 533 -19.29 10.76 66.57
C ASP A 533 -18.79 9.53 65.76
N LYS A 534 -17.50 9.15 65.98
CA LYS A 534 -16.83 7.83 65.82
C LYS A 534 -16.82 7.02 64.49
N SER A 535 -15.82 6.12 64.44
CA SER A 535 -15.32 5.29 63.32
C SER A 535 -15.10 3.83 63.80
N PRO A 536 -14.49 2.87 63.06
CA PRO A 536 -14.14 2.79 61.62
C PRO A 536 -14.54 1.44 60.92
N SER A 537 -14.43 1.36 59.58
CA SER A 537 -14.01 0.14 58.83
C SER A 537 -13.79 0.42 57.33
N VAL A 538 -13.11 -0.51 56.64
CA VAL A 538 -12.46 -0.40 55.30
C VAL A 538 -12.68 -1.78 54.61
N PRO A 539 -13.05 -1.93 53.31
CA PRO A 539 -12.12 -1.60 52.21
C PRO A 539 -12.66 -1.22 50.79
N THR A 540 -11.73 -0.70 49.97
CA THR A 540 -11.62 -0.79 48.49
C THR A 540 -12.78 -0.39 47.57
N SER A 541 -12.57 0.66 46.75
CA SER A 541 -12.27 0.51 45.31
C SER A 541 -11.93 1.87 44.65
N ASN A 542 -11.47 1.86 43.40
CA ASN A 542 -10.85 3.02 42.73
C ASN A 542 -11.85 4.10 42.32
N SER A 543 -11.45 5.37 42.41
CA SER A 543 -12.10 6.49 41.73
C SER A 543 -11.06 7.36 41.00
N THR A 544 -11.36 7.75 39.76
CA THR A 544 -10.49 8.59 38.92
C THR A 544 -10.72 10.07 39.23
N SER A 545 -9.64 10.79 39.53
CA SER A 545 -9.70 12.22 39.86
C SER A 545 -9.86 13.09 38.60
N SER A 546 -10.87 13.95 38.59
CA SER A 546 -11.07 14.93 37.53
C SER A 546 -10.06 16.09 37.65
N LEU A 547 -9.32 16.36 36.58
CA LEU A 547 -8.34 17.45 36.55
C LEU A 547 -9.06 18.82 36.54
N LYS A 548 -8.72 19.67 37.52
CA LYS A 548 -9.16 21.07 37.58
C LYS A 548 -8.38 21.92 36.57
N VAL A 549 -8.91 22.07 35.36
CA VAL A 549 -8.44 23.09 34.42
C VAL A 549 -8.65 24.47 35.03
N HIS A 550 -7.57 25.26 35.14
CA HIS A 550 -7.63 26.67 35.50
C HIS A 550 -7.49 27.50 34.21
N HIS A 551 -8.35 28.50 34.04
CA HIS A 551 -8.27 29.43 32.90
C HIS A 551 -7.48 30.69 33.29
N PRO A 552 -6.68 31.28 32.39
CA PRO A 552 -6.05 32.58 32.62
C PRO A 552 -7.10 33.69 32.75
N ASP A 553 -6.80 34.70 33.59
CA ASP A 553 -7.60 35.92 33.65
C ASP A 553 -7.32 36.79 32.43
N THR A 554 -8.33 36.97 31.57
CA THR A 554 -8.23 37.77 30.34
C THR A 554 -8.36 39.28 30.57
N SER A 555 -8.65 39.74 31.80
CA SER A 555 -8.81 41.17 32.11
C SER A 555 -7.52 41.99 31.98
N GLN A 556 -6.35 41.33 31.95
CA GLN A 556 -5.03 41.99 31.84
C GLN A 556 -4.37 41.85 30.45
N MET A 557 -5.12 41.41 29.43
CA MET A 557 -4.58 41.18 28.09
C MET A 557 -4.59 42.48 27.25
N VAL A 558 -3.41 43.02 26.95
CA VAL A 558 -3.22 44.28 26.18
C VAL A 558 -2.77 43.98 24.75
N ILE A 559 -3.21 44.79 23.79
CA ILE A 559 -2.83 44.68 22.37
C ILE A 559 -1.37 45.09 22.19
N TYR A 560 -0.59 44.24 21.51
CA TYR A 560 0.82 44.50 21.18
C TYR A 560 0.95 45.46 19.99
N ASP A 561 1.62 46.61 20.20
CA ASP A 561 1.99 47.57 19.15
C ASP A 561 3.48 47.38 18.75
N PRO A 562 3.78 46.90 17.52
CA PRO A 562 5.15 46.63 17.07
C PRO A 562 6.08 47.85 16.97
N LYS A 563 5.63 49.07 17.28
CA LYS A 563 6.44 50.30 17.19
C LYS A 563 6.93 50.84 18.53
N GLN A 564 6.58 50.23 19.65
CA GLN A 564 7.01 50.66 20.97
C GLN A 564 8.13 49.76 21.50
N HIS A 565 9.33 50.32 21.63
CA HIS A 565 10.49 49.69 22.27
C HIS A 565 10.74 50.39 23.61
N PRO A 566 10.29 49.83 24.76
CA PRO A 566 10.71 50.29 26.06
C PRO A 566 12.18 49.90 26.28
N GLY A 567 13.08 50.89 26.36
CA GLY A 567 14.45 50.65 26.80
C GLY A 567 14.48 50.25 28.28
N ALA A 568 15.42 49.38 28.66
CA ALA A 568 15.51 48.90 30.03
C ALA A 568 15.84 50.03 31.02
N ALA A 569 14.91 50.31 31.95
CA ALA A 569 15.18 51.16 33.09
C ALA A 569 15.99 50.37 34.14
N VAL A 570 17.18 50.86 34.46
CA VAL A 570 18.06 50.29 35.49
C VAL A 570 17.61 50.81 36.86
N PRO A 571 17.58 50.00 37.94
CA PRO A 571 17.35 50.49 39.30
C PRO A 571 18.44 51.49 39.73
N PRO A 572 18.16 52.41 40.67
CA PRO A 572 19.06 53.51 40.99
C PRO A 572 20.41 53.06 41.58
N ASN A 573 21.50 53.64 41.07
CA ASN A 573 22.86 53.44 41.58
C ASN A 573 23.01 53.91 43.03
N THR A 574 23.71 53.11 43.84
CA THR A 574 24.53 53.64 44.95
C THR A 574 25.99 53.71 44.48
N THR A 575 26.42 54.90 44.09
CA THR A 575 27.82 55.26 43.78
C THR A 575 28.11 56.63 44.42
N ALA A 576 29.34 56.96 44.81
CA ALA A 576 30.64 56.53 44.30
C ALA A 576 31.69 56.50 45.45
N PRO A 577 33.00 56.25 45.20
CA PRO A 577 33.69 55.78 43.98
C PRO A 577 34.40 54.40 44.24
N ALA A 578 35.32 53.82 43.44
CA ALA A 578 36.19 54.32 42.36
C ALA A 578 36.80 53.19 41.47
N ILE A 579 37.60 53.58 40.46
CA ILE A 579 38.81 52.88 39.90
C ILE A 579 38.66 51.74 38.84
N LEU A 580 38.98 52.13 37.59
CA LEU A 580 39.84 51.51 36.53
C LEU A 580 39.63 50.10 35.92
N ALA A 581 39.49 50.12 34.57
CA ALA A 581 40.26 49.36 33.53
C ALA A 581 40.07 47.83 33.35
N ALA A 582 40.53 47.17 32.24
CA ALA A 582 40.54 47.49 30.79
C ALA A 582 41.13 46.31 29.96
N SER A 583 40.66 46.09 28.71
CA SER A 583 41.33 45.29 27.63
C SER A 583 41.54 43.77 27.91
N ASN A 584 41.97 42.84 27.03
CA ASN A 584 42.34 42.72 25.59
C ASN A 584 41.73 41.38 25.05
N LEU A 585 41.45 41.05 23.78
CA LEU A 585 42.09 41.19 22.43
C LEU A 585 42.97 39.99 21.97
N SER A 586 42.67 39.46 20.76
CA SER A 586 43.48 38.65 19.79
C SER A 586 43.99 37.20 20.07
N ASN A 587 43.56 36.25 19.20
CA ASN A 587 44.33 35.49 18.15
C ASN A 587 45.88 35.30 18.27
N PRO A 588 46.54 34.27 17.66
CA PRO A 588 46.21 33.65 16.34
C PRO A 588 46.57 32.13 16.03
N MET A 589 45.81 31.52 15.09
CA MET A 589 46.21 30.81 13.83
C MET A 589 47.20 29.58 13.77
N VAL A 590 47.00 28.73 12.74
CA VAL A 590 47.93 27.82 11.98
C VAL A 590 47.87 26.27 12.22
N MET A 591 47.67 25.52 11.10
CA MET A 591 47.84 24.06 10.79
C MET A 591 47.24 22.98 11.74
N VAL A 592 46.53 21.91 11.34
CA VAL A 592 46.42 21.02 10.14
C VAL A 592 47.21 19.70 10.24
N SER A 593 46.49 18.57 10.36
CA SER A 593 46.90 17.14 10.32
C SER A 593 47.86 16.65 11.45
N GLY A 594 47.77 15.40 11.94
CA GLY A 594 46.74 14.37 11.75
C GLY A 594 47.13 12.97 12.27
N ALA A 595 46.12 12.16 12.63
CA ALA A 595 46.13 10.71 12.89
C ALA A 595 46.57 10.12 14.27
N ALA A 596 45.63 9.34 14.84
CA ALA A 596 45.78 7.97 15.38
C ALA A 596 45.89 7.67 16.90
N SER A 597 45.25 6.55 17.24
CA SER A 597 45.38 5.64 18.43
C SER A 597 44.67 5.96 19.75
N ASN A 598 43.88 4.98 20.21
CA ASN A 598 43.37 4.81 21.58
C ASN A 598 44.32 3.90 22.38
N PRO A 599 44.16 3.82 23.72
CA PRO A 599 43.80 2.52 24.30
C PRO A 599 42.64 2.59 25.33
N LEU A 600 42.23 1.42 25.85
CA LEU A 600 41.05 1.22 26.72
C LEU A 600 41.41 1.16 28.21
N SER A 601 40.43 1.41 29.10
CA SER A 601 39.82 0.35 29.95
C SER A 601 38.86 0.86 31.06
N ASN A 602 37.76 0.11 31.27
CA ASN A 602 37.02 -0.28 32.50
C ASN A 602 36.93 0.65 33.74
N SER A 603 35.90 0.67 34.60
CA SER A 603 34.49 0.18 34.69
C SER A 603 33.91 0.87 35.97
N THR A 604 32.61 1.09 36.23
CA THR A 604 31.54 0.09 36.50
C THR A 604 30.13 0.71 36.59
N VAL A 605 29.12 -0.01 36.05
CA VAL A 605 27.73 -0.20 36.54
C VAL A 605 26.95 0.96 37.22
N ALA A 606 25.93 1.46 36.52
CA ALA A 606 24.60 1.80 37.04
C ALA A 606 23.55 1.67 35.92
N MET A 607 22.25 1.64 36.23
CA MET A 607 21.16 1.29 35.28
C MET A 607 20.29 2.48 34.83
N ALA A 608 19.67 2.29 33.65
CA ALA A 608 18.38 2.81 33.19
C ALA A 608 18.25 4.19 32.48
N ASP A 609 17.61 4.10 31.30
CA ASP A 609 16.64 5.03 30.68
C ASP A 609 17.13 6.28 29.91
N GLY A 610 16.25 6.76 29.01
CA GLY A 610 16.31 8.07 28.34
C GLY A 610 17.06 8.13 27.00
N GLY A 611 16.36 8.52 25.93
CA GLY A 611 16.95 8.79 24.60
C GLY A 611 16.78 10.22 24.11
N SER A 612 17.28 10.50 22.90
CA SER A 612 16.97 11.71 22.09
C SER A 612 17.46 13.09 22.60
N ALA A 613 18.76 13.24 22.83
CA ALA A 613 19.39 14.58 22.90
C ALA A 613 19.75 15.18 21.52
N ASN A 614 20.18 14.34 20.56
CA ASN A 614 20.84 14.82 19.33
C ASN A 614 19.88 15.26 18.20
N ALA A 615 18.63 14.78 18.18
CA ALA A 615 17.68 15.11 17.10
C ALA A 615 17.26 16.59 17.10
N PHE A 616 17.16 17.21 18.29
CA PHE A 616 16.71 18.59 18.46
C PHE A 616 17.64 19.62 17.79
N HIS A 617 18.93 19.29 17.69
CA HIS A 617 19.97 20.19 17.17
C HIS A 617 20.07 20.25 15.64
N GLU A 618 19.42 19.34 14.91
CA GLU A 618 19.34 19.40 13.45
C GLU A 618 18.08 20.15 12.96
N VAL A 619 16.95 20.00 13.65
CA VAL A 619 15.70 20.73 13.34
C VAL A 619 15.92 22.25 13.37
N LEU A 620 16.73 22.73 14.33
CA LEU A 620 17.09 24.16 14.48
C LEU A 620 17.91 24.75 13.32
N LYS A 621 18.37 23.95 12.34
CA LYS A 621 19.05 24.47 11.13
C LYS A 621 18.10 24.76 9.97
N GLY A 622 16.86 24.27 10.02
CA GLY A 622 15.86 24.45 8.96
C GLY A 622 14.79 25.50 9.26
N THR A 623 14.72 26.02 10.50
CA THR A 623 13.63 26.89 10.94
C THR A 623 13.81 28.36 10.52
N PRO A 624 12.75 29.05 10.03
CA PRO A 624 12.83 30.47 9.70
C PRO A 624 13.21 31.33 10.92
N PRO A 625 14.04 32.39 10.76
CA PRO A 625 14.49 33.21 11.89
C PRO A 625 13.37 33.82 12.75
N ALA A 626 12.22 34.15 12.15
CA ALA A 626 11.05 34.64 12.89
C ALA A 626 10.42 33.58 13.80
N LEU A 627 10.37 32.32 13.37
CA LEU A 627 9.89 31.20 14.19
C LEU A 627 10.89 30.89 15.31
N LEU A 628 12.18 30.96 15.00
CA LEU A 628 13.26 30.74 15.97
C LEU A 628 13.23 31.83 17.06
N ALA A 629 13.07 33.11 16.68
CA ALA A 629 12.88 34.23 17.60
C ALA A 629 11.63 34.05 18.49
N PHE A 630 10.50 33.66 17.90
CA PHE A 630 9.27 33.37 18.63
C PHE A 630 9.48 32.26 19.68
N LEU A 631 10.07 31.13 19.29
CA LEU A 631 10.37 30.03 20.21
C LEU A 631 11.31 30.44 21.35
N THR A 632 12.32 31.29 21.09
CA THR A 632 13.20 31.84 22.14
C THR A 632 12.54 32.91 23.03
N SER A 633 11.36 33.40 22.66
CA SER A 633 10.60 34.40 23.45
C SER A 633 9.52 33.78 24.35
N LEU A 634 9.31 32.47 24.28
CA LEU A 634 8.38 31.76 25.16
C LEU A 634 8.97 31.64 26.58
N PRO A 635 8.21 31.97 27.64
CA PRO A 635 8.66 31.76 29.02
C PRO A 635 8.74 30.26 29.33
N ALA A 636 9.65 29.89 30.24
CA ALA A 636 9.79 28.51 30.68
C ALA A 636 8.53 28.02 31.40
N LEU A 637 7.84 27.04 30.80
CA LEU A 637 6.60 26.46 31.32
C LEU A 637 6.92 25.21 32.15
N GLU A 638 6.83 25.32 33.47
CA GLU A 638 6.79 24.14 34.35
C GLU A 638 5.40 23.47 34.26
N GLY A 639 5.31 22.45 33.41
CA GLY A 639 4.11 21.65 33.20
C GLY A 639 4.35 20.52 32.20
N PRO A 640 3.43 19.54 32.10
CA PRO A 640 3.55 18.47 31.11
C PRO A 640 3.48 19.06 29.70
N THR A 641 4.47 18.75 28.87
CA THR A 641 4.57 19.30 27.52
C THR A 641 3.43 18.78 26.62
N PRO A 642 2.77 19.65 25.84
CA PRO A 642 1.76 19.21 24.88
C PRO A 642 2.42 18.37 23.76
N ASN A 643 1.69 17.39 23.24
CA ASN A 643 2.19 16.56 22.14
C ASN A 643 2.50 17.43 20.90
N VAL A 644 3.76 17.40 20.48
CA VAL A 644 4.30 18.21 19.38
C VAL A 644 3.59 17.94 18.05
N ASP A 645 3.14 16.71 17.80
CA ASP A 645 2.43 16.33 16.57
C ASP A 645 1.02 16.97 16.50
N ILE A 646 0.38 17.16 17.65
CA ILE A 646 -0.91 17.87 17.75
C ILE A 646 -0.70 19.37 17.50
N VAL A 647 0.39 19.96 18.02
CA VAL A 647 0.72 21.38 17.76
C VAL A 647 1.09 21.58 16.28
N LEU A 648 1.92 20.71 15.70
CA LEU A 648 2.32 20.78 14.29
C LEU A 648 1.13 20.58 13.34
N SER A 649 0.24 19.62 13.61
CA SER A 649 -0.94 19.41 12.76
C SER A 649 -1.91 20.60 12.80
N ILE A 650 -2.12 21.23 13.96
CA ILE A 650 -2.90 22.48 14.07
C ILE A 650 -2.22 23.62 13.30
N CYS A 651 -0.89 23.76 13.39
CA CYS A 651 -0.15 24.77 12.62
C CYS A 651 -0.19 24.53 11.10
N LEU A 652 -0.19 23.27 10.65
CA LEU A 652 -0.23 22.89 9.23
C LEU A 652 -1.64 22.88 8.61
N GLN A 653 -2.70 22.94 9.43
CA GLN A 653 -4.09 23.05 8.99
C GLN A 653 -4.57 24.49 8.74
N ASN A 654 -3.73 25.50 9.02
CA ASN A 654 -4.08 26.92 8.87
C ASN A 654 -3.35 27.55 7.67
N ASP A 655 -4.00 27.58 6.51
CA ASP A 655 -3.52 28.33 5.34
C ASP A 655 -3.54 29.85 5.62
N LEU A 656 -2.35 30.44 5.80
CA LEU A 656 -2.19 31.89 5.92
C LEU A 656 -2.27 32.54 4.52
N PRO A 657 -3.14 33.56 4.30
CA PRO A 657 -3.32 34.17 3.00
C PRO A 657 -2.05 34.85 2.50
N THR A 658 -1.53 34.38 1.36
CA THR A 658 -0.22 34.77 0.83
C THR A 658 -0.33 36.00 -0.07
N ASP A 659 -0.17 37.19 0.51
CA ASP A 659 -0.36 38.46 -0.20
C ASP A 659 0.77 38.76 -1.22
N GLN A 660 0.47 38.66 -2.52
CA GLN A 660 1.46 38.87 -3.60
C GLN A 660 1.59 40.35 -3.99
N ALA A 661 2.30 41.12 -3.16
CA ALA A 661 2.66 42.52 -3.45
C ALA A 661 3.67 42.67 -4.61
N LYS A 662 3.21 42.54 -5.87
CA LYS A 662 3.96 42.97 -7.06
C LYS A 662 3.88 44.49 -7.21
N LYS A 663 5.03 45.11 -7.50
CA LYS A 663 5.18 46.57 -7.66
C LYS A 663 4.31 47.12 -8.79
N SER A 664 3.61 48.21 -8.52
CA SER A 664 3.18 49.20 -9.50
C SER A 664 3.65 50.58 -9.05
N THR A 665 3.72 51.54 -9.97
CA THR A 665 4.38 52.84 -9.72
C THR A 665 3.49 53.99 -10.17
N THR A 666 3.51 55.07 -9.39
CA THR A 666 2.96 56.40 -9.71
C THR A 666 1.44 56.60 -9.53
N ILE A 667 1.09 57.80 -9.06
CA ILE A 667 -0.22 58.41 -8.74
C ILE A 667 -0.09 59.90 -9.19
N PRO A 668 -1.13 60.77 -9.22
CA PRO A 668 -2.58 60.59 -9.13
C PRO A 668 -3.41 61.37 -10.19
N SER A 669 -4.76 61.24 -10.21
CA SER A 669 -5.66 62.41 -10.01
C SER A 669 -7.16 62.06 -9.83
N GLN A 670 -7.81 62.82 -8.93
CA GLN A 670 -9.20 63.31 -8.89
C GLN A 670 -10.46 62.46 -9.29
N ARG A 671 -11.20 62.09 -8.24
CA ARG A 671 -12.56 62.58 -7.84
C ARG A 671 -13.85 62.30 -8.66
N THR A 672 -14.92 62.24 -7.84
CA THR A 672 -16.33 62.70 -8.01
C THR A 672 -17.42 61.79 -8.62
N THR A 673 -18.45 61.54 -7.79
CA THR A 673 -19.91 61.43 -8.04
C THR A 673 -20.47 60.34 -8.98
N GLY A 674 -21.45 59.58 -8.46
CA GLY A 674 -22.53 58.97 -9.25
C GLY A 674 -23.70 59.95 -9.51
N PRO A 675 -24.95 59.51 -9.80
CA PRO A 675 -25.53 58.19 -9.53
C PRO A 675 -26.11 57.48 -10.80
N ALA A 676 -26.97 56.49 -10.56
CA ALA A 676 -27.79 55.70 -11.51
C ALA A 676 -28.93 56.58 -12.16
N PRO A 677 -29.93 56.09 -12.96
CA PRO A 677 -30.44 54.70 -13.04
C PRO A 677 -31.15 54.16 -14.33
N THR A 678 -31.66 52.91 -14.23
CA THR A 678 -32.88 52.33 -14.85
C THR A 678 -33.04 52.06 -16.37
N THR A 679 -33.96 51.12 -16.64
CA THR A 679 -34.61 50.75 -17.94
C THR A 679 -33.76 50.06 -19.01
N SER A 680 -34.33 49.27 -19.93
CA SER A 680 -35.12 48.02 -19.81
C SER A 680 -35.36 47.43 -21.23
N ASP A 681 -36.02 46.27 -21.31
CA ASP A 681 -36.80 45.78 -22.47
C ASP A 681 -36.11 45.33 -23.79
N LEU A 682 -35.89 44.01 -23.85
CA LEU A 682 -36.54 43.04 -24.77
C LEU A 682 -36.49 43.20 -26.32
N SER A 683 -36.05 42.09 -26.95
CA SER A 683 -36.56 41.47 -28.21
C SER A 683 -36.29 42.13 -29.59
N GLY A 684 -35.97 41.31 -30.62
CA GLY A 684 -35.93 41.77 -32.03
C GLY A 684 -35.29 40.86 -33.09
N SER A 685 -35.86 39.68 -33.37
CA SER A 685 -35.42 38.72 -34.41
C SER A 685 -35.46 39.24 -35.88
N SER A 686 -34.53 38.80 -36.77
CA SER A 686 -34.87 38.22 -38.11
C SER A 686 -33.69 37.88 -39.08
N LYS A 687 -33.67 36.63 -39.60
CA LYS A 687 -33.32 36.19 -41.01
C LYS A 687 -31.85 36.38 -41.51
N SER A 688 -31.29 35.63 -42.49
CA SER A 688 -31.76 34.50 -43.33
C SER A 688 -30.63 33.61 -43.95
N HIS A 689 -31.03 32.40 -44.40
CA HIS A 689 -30.43 31.31 -45.24
C HIS A 689 -29.54 31.68 -46.47
N PRO A 690 -28.83 30.73 -47.18
CA PRO A 690 -29.19 29.31 -47.46
C PRO A 690 -28.07 28.21 -47.46
N ILE A 691 -28.41 27.03 -48.03
CA ILE A 691 -27.75 25.69 -47.96
C ILE A 691 -27.43 25.15 -49.39
N PRO A 692 -26.68 24.02 -49.62
CA PRO A 692 -27.19 22.63 -49.49
C PRO A 692 -26.16 21.64 -48.83
N SER A 693 -26.43 20.43 -48.30
CA SER A 693 -27.38 19.31 -48.61
C SER A 693 -26.98 18.47 -49.85
N SER A 694 -27.04 17.13 -49.90
CA SER A 694 -27.38 16.04 -48.93
C SER A 694 -26.40 14.84 -49.17
N SER A 695 -26.57 13.53 -48.86
CA SER A 695 -27.68 12.66 -48.39
C SER A 695 -27.12 11.32 -47.83
N SER A 696 -27.97 10.35 -47.44
CA SER A 696 -27.62 8.97 -47.01
C SER A 696 -28.38 7.92 -47.84
N PHE A 697 -27.92 6.65 -47.90
CA PHE A 697 -28.74 5.41 -47.75
C PHE A 697 -27.92 4.09 -47.92
N ARG A 698 -28.54 2.93 -47.56
CA ARG A 698 -28.03 1.53 -47.57
C ARG A 698 -28.94 0.64 -48.50
N PRO A 699 -28.88 -0.71 -48.51
CA PRO A 699 -27.79 -1.67 -48.83
C PRO A 699 -28.23 -2.80 -49.83
N ARG A 700 -27.34 -3.71 -50.30
CA ARG A 700 -27.70 -5.15 -50.51
C ARG A 700 -26.59 -6.19 -50.82
N ASP A 701 -26.77 -7.38 -50.25
CA ASP A 701 -26.57 -8.78 -50.68
C ASP A 701 -25.56 -9.28 -51.76
N ARG A 702 -25.02 -10.49 -51.45
CA ARG A 702 -24.77 -11.70 -52.30
C ARG A 702 -23.40 -12.05 -52.94
N GLN A 703 -22.71 -12.95 -52.22
CA GLN A 703 -22.29 -14.33 -52.62
C GLN A 703 -21.30 -14.64 -53.78
N LEU A 704 -20.30 -15.49 -53.40
CA LEU A 704 -19.72 -16.66 -54.10
C LEU A 704 -18.76 -16.47 -55.30
N GLY A 705 -17.55 -17.01 -55.14
CA GLY A 705 -16.60 -17.37 -56.22
C GLY A 705 -15.52 -18.35 -55.73
N LYS A 706 -15.24 -19.43 -56.48
CA LYS A 706 -14.20 -20.44 -56.17
C LYS A 706 -13.26 -20.64 -57.37
N ARG A 707 -11.94 -20.62 -57.12
CA ARG A 707 -10.83 -21.45 -57.70
C ARG A 707 -9.51 -20.73 -57.38
N LYS A 708 -8.44 -21.37 -56.91
CA LYS A 708 -7.74 -22.65 -57.21
C LYS A 708 -6.52 -22.42 -58.10
N ASP A 709 -5.44 -23.10 -57.71
CA ASP A 709 -4.02 -22.97 -58.01
C ASP A 709 -3.63 -23.30 -59.46
N LEU A 710 -2.43 -22.86 -59.86
CA LEU A 710 -1.47 -23.67 -60.61
C LEU A 710 -0.04 -23.11 -60.51
N ASP A 711 0.94 -24.00 -60.46
CA ASP A 711 2.35 -23.75 -60.13
C ASP A 711 3.20 -23.24 -61.30
N ARG A 712 4.41 -22.75 -60.98
CA ARG A 712 5.62 -23.21 -61.67
C ARG A 712 6.86 -23.20 -60.76
N GLN A 713 7.70 -24.22 -60.91
CA GLN A 713 8.93 -24.49 -60.12
C GLN A 713 10.18 -23.90 -60.78
N GLU A 714 11.29 -23.86 -60.00
CA GLU A 714 12.69 -24.24 -60.33
C GLU A 714 13.68 -23.35 -59.53
N GLU A 715 14.78 -23.81 -58.93
CA GLU A 715 15.05 -25.10 -58.25
C GLU A 715 16.21 -24.91 -57.23
N ASP A 716 16.45 -25.90 -56.36
CA ASP A 716 17.53 -26.10 -55.37
C ASP A 716 18.68 -25.08 -55.16
N GLU A 717 18.95 -24.75 -53.88
CA GLU A 717 19.96 -25.52 -53.13
C GLU A 717 19.67 -25.53 -51.61
N THR A 718 20.06 -26.60 -50.89
CA THR A 718 19.67 -26.83 -49.49
C THR A 718 20.84 -26.99 -48.52
N THR A 719 20.89 -26.16 -47.47
CA THR A 719 21.74 -26.43 -46.29
C THR A 719 20.97 -26.22 -44.98
N THR A 720 20.33 -27.28 -44.49
CA THR A 720 19.80 -27.32 -43.12
C THR A 720 20.95 -27.32 -42.11
N VAL A 721 21.33 -26.14 -41.59
CA VAL A 721 22.39 -26.03 -40.58
C VAL A 721 21.92 -26.66 -39.27
N GLN A 722 22.46 -27.85 -39.04
CA GLN A 722 22.17 -28.75 -37.94
C GLN A 722 22.31 -28.05 -36.58
N SER A 723 21.27 -28.17 -35.74
CA SER A 723 21.41 -27.93 -34.31
C SER A 723 22.31 -29.02 -33.70
N GLN A 724 23.60 -28.72 -33.51
CA GLN A 724 24.50 -29.66 -32.84
C GLN A 724 24.02 -29.98 -31.40
N PRO A 725 24.30 -31.18 -30.87
CA PRO A 725 23.58 -31.69 -29.72
C PRO A 725 23.93 -30.97 -28.41
N LEU A 726 22.91 -30.58 -27.64
CA LEU A 726 23.09 -30.17 -26.25
C LEU A 726 23.67 -31.35 -25.44
N PRO A 727 24.73 -31.16 -24.62
CA PRO A 727 25.37 -32.26 -23.93
C PRO A 727 24.43 -32.91 -22.90
N ARG A 728 24.24 -34.23 -23.03
CA ARG A 728 23.38 -35.05 -22.16
C ARG A 728 23.91 -35.07 -20.73
N ASP A 729 23.11 -34.66 -19.74
CA ASP A 729 23.12 -35.30 -18.40
C ASP A 729 21.73 -35.14 -17.72
N VAL A 730 21.57 -35.87 -16.61
CA VAL A 730 20.41 -36.32 -15.84
C VAL A 730 19.35 -35.29 -15.41
N PHE A 731 19.47 -33.98 -15.68
CA PHE A 731 18.60 -32.93 -15.10
C PHE A 731 17.09 -32.98 -15.43
N ARG A 732 16.60 -33.95 -16.21
CA ARG A 732 15.15 -34.15 -16.50
C ARG A 732 14.44 -35.08 -15.48
N ILE A 733 14.84 -35.09 -14.20
CA ILE A 733 14.17 -35.89 -13.16
C ILE A 733 12.77 -35.33 -12.84
N ARG A 734 11.76 -35.91 -13.50
CA ARG A 734 10.54 -36.43 -12.87
C ARG A 734 9.74 -35.52 -11.90
N GLN A 735 9.31 -34.33 -12.30
CA GLN A 735 8.02 -33.80 -11.80
C GLN A 735 7.15 -33.11 -12.87
N ILE A 736 7.71 -32.27 -13.75
CA ILE A 736 6.90 -31.59 -14.80
C ILE A 736 6.15 -32.60 -15.69
N GLN A 737 6.77 -33.76 -15.99
CA GLN A 737 6.17 -34.82 -16.82
C GLN A 737 5.03 -35.63 -16.17
N LYS A 738 4.53 -35.27 -14.97
CA LYS A 738 3.28 -35.83 -14.43
C LYS A 738 2.12 -34.83 -14.35
N ALA A 739 2.29 -33.62 -14.87
CA ALA A 739 1.23 -32.61 -14.94
C ALA A 739 1.09 -32.05 -16.37
N ARG A 740 0.01 -32.48 -17.07
CA ARG A 740 -0.37 -32.15 -18.48
C ARG A 740 0.54 -32.86 -19.51
N GLY A 741 0.08 -33.77 -20.37
CA GLY A 741 -1.21 -34.45 -20.62
C GLY A 741 -1.04 -35.40 -21.84
N GLY A 742 -1.95 -36.28 -22.25
CA GLY A 742 -3.28 -36.68 -21.76
C GLY A 742 -3.97 -37.66 -22.76
N SER A 743 -5.24 -38.02 -22.52
CA SER A 743 -6.18 -38.73 -23.43
C SER A 743 -5.90 -40.20 -23.87
N ALA A 744 -7.01 -40.95 -23.97
CA ALA A 744 -7.21 -42.37 -24.35
C ALA A 744 -6.41 -42.88 -25.58
N SER A 745 -6.08 -44.19 -25.73
CA SER A 745 -7.07 -45.29 -25.90
C SER A 745 -6.52 -46.75 -25.88
N GLN A 746 -7.36 -47.69 -25.42
CA GLN A 746 -7.54 -49.12 -25.84
C GLN A 746 -6.43 -50.20 -25.69
N THR A 747 -6.91 -51.42 -25.39
CA THR A 747 -6.29 -52.79 -25.47
C THR A 747 -5.04 -53.10 -24.62
N GLY A 748 -4.88 -54.31 -24.04
CA GLY A 748 -5.83 -55.45 -23.90
C GLY A 748 -5.17 -56.74 -23.37
N SER A 749 -5.94 -57.59 -22.66
CA SER A 749 -5.56 -58.94 -22.14
C SER A 749 -4.44 -58.95 -21.06
N VAL A 750 -4.34 -59.91 -20.12
CA VAL A 750 -4.54 -61.38 -20.17
C VAL A 750 -5.13 -61.95 -18.85
N SER A 751 -6.01 -62.96 -18.99
CA SER A 751 -6.38 -64.08 -18.09
C SER A 751 -5.95 -64.10 -16.61
N TYR A 752 -6.91 -64.37 -15.69
CA TYR A 752 -6.99 -65.67 -14.97
C TYR A 752 -8.30 -65.82 -14.17
N GLY A 753 -8.85 -67.04 -14.10
CA GLY A 753 -9.69 -67.50 -12.97
C GLY A 753 -11.22 -67.37 -13.06
N SER A 754 -11.90 -68.51 -13.25
CA SER A 754 -13.33 -68.73 -12.93
C SER A 754 -13.54 -68.87 -11.40
N ALA A 755 -14.74 -68.98 -10.80
CA ALA A 755 -16.07 -69.32 -11.32
C ALA A 755 -17.24 -68.97 -10.35
N LEU A 756 -18.48 -69.19 -10.84
CA LEU A 756 -19.71 -69.62 -10.14
C LEU A 756 -20.59 -68.64 -9.32
N SER A 757 -21.88 -68.69 -9.69
CA SER A 757 -23.11 -68.61 -8.86
C SER A 757 -23.56 -67.32 -8.17
N GLY A 758 -24.87 -67.02 -8.30
CA GLY A 758 -25.66 -66.43 -7.21
C GLY A 758 -26.70 -65.37 -7.58
N ASP A 759 -27.84 -65.76 -8.17
CA ASP A 759 -29.08 -64.96 -8.02
C ASP A 759 -29.59 -65.06 -6.57
N LEU A 760 -30.11 -63.97 -6.00
CA LEU A 760 -31.53 -63.89 -5.58
C LEU A 760 -31.92 -62.54 -4.93
N SER A 761 -33.23 -62.37 -4.76
CA SER A 761 -33.92 -61.13 -4.40
C SER A 761 -34.39 -61.08 -2.93
N GLY A 762 -34.61 -59.86 -2.43
CA GLY A 762 -35.34 -59.53 -1.20
C GLY A 762 -34.55 -59.64 0.11
N SER A 763 -35.02 -59.10 1.23
CA SER A 763 -36.05 -58.07 1.46
C SER A 763 -36.02 -57.68 2.96
N THR A 764 -36.38 -56.43 3.27
CA THR A 764 -36.91 -55.95 4.57
C THR A 764 -36.30 -56.48 5.89
N CYS A 765 -35.63 -55.58 6.61
CA CYS A 765 -36.15 -55.00 7.86
C CYS A 765 -35.63 -53.55 7.98
#